data_AF-A0A948HHI4-F1
#
_entry.id   AF-A0A948HHI4-F1
#
_cell.length_a   1.000
_cell.length_b   1.000
_cell.length_c   1.000
_cell.angle_alpha   90.00
_cell.angle_beta   90.00
_cell.angle_gamma   90.00
#
_symmetry.space_group_name_H-M   'P 1'
#
loop_
_entity.id
_entity.type
_entity.pdbx_description
1 polymer ?
#
loop_
_entity_poly.entity_id
_entity_poly.type
_entity_poly.pdbx_seq_one_letter_code
_entity_poly.pdbx_strand_id
1 'polypeptide(L)'
;MSHRTITSGISNYLGRIFNRFGVDKSCRLEAIGLFLMGLISFGYLLFRREFAECHIQFSFLDFPIFIGEILIFLCLIVLSMKWKKFPPKLKAWHYSLFFYFIFVAAKAFWGYLGPSKWGPLAFRHAALFYYPLFAIFGYTFYKKKFFSQNAILILSLLLIISLRINIVKLFFRIQPFFLFTVFILAFVLIKAYSLRSIKYALFLLLFLLVPYGAFLRDSRAILVGNVTAAIFICVAIIFILKAKARTKVFILGLCMFFLLLAVFKLGYVQEIKSLIDLGKLKKQYLESKELVSDTENDYNPKEIKAVLYNPQIKRKAALPVSVIEEKPVEVNPTAEKNKEPESRLKEIQASTIGVIDSLEKLSPQPVNTDLAQIPKAKKALSSPIATEIQATLGILEEKVVRVNAVLERLRKISEKTESFRETEDVWVLVKKAQNEIEQNLALLNELEIATEDVELTKAIQEFRNKIEDPFLNIRDTRYKLRVRKASDARGNSIFRILIWRDALIQLIKEKPLLGFDFGKPFRSRGIEIAGFAGGEWGRDGWIAFHNSYLALVYRAGIVGMLYIVFMVIFLIKIIKRSICLRSINGILLSGAIISILMYANFAVILELPYYAIPFWSLFGVTFAYLNELMGKGVSSDIS
;
A
#
# COMPACT_ATOMS: atom_id res chain seq x y z
N MET A 1 -46.37 7.27 -13.84
CA MET A 1 -45.33 7.56 -14.87
C MET A 1 -44.92 6.26 -15.54
N SER A 2 -45.05 6.12 -16.86
CA SER A 2 -44.70 4.86 -17.53
C SER A 2 -43.18 4.65 -17.56
N HIS A 3 -42.71 3.40 -17.40
CA HIS A 3 -41.29 3.02 -17.50
C HIS A 3 -40.64 3.49 -18.82
N ARG A 4 -41.43 3.64 -19.89
CA ARG A 4 -40.98 4.17 -21.19
C ARG A 4 -40.59 5.65 -21.13
N THR A 5 -41.26 6.46 -20.29
CA THR A 5 -40.98 7.90 -20.18
C THR A 5 -39.67 8.17 -19.43
N ILE A 6 -39.37 7.40 -18.38
CA ILE A 6 -38.12 7.56 -17.60
C ILE A 6 -36.91 7.12 -18.42
N THR A 7 -37.01 5.98 -19.12
CA THR A 7 -35.92 5.44 -19.95
C THR A 7 -35.59 6.33 -21.15
N SER A 8 -36.59 6.95 -21.80
CA SER A 8 -36.36 7.90 -22.88
C SER A 8 -35.71 9.20 -22.39
N GLY A 9 -36.11 9.71 -21.22
CA GLY A 9 -35.51 10.89 -20.59
C GLY A 9 -34.02 10.74 -20.29
N ILE A 10 -33.65 9.63 -19.61
CA ILE A 10 -32.24 9.34 -19.27
C ILE A 10 -31.40 9.16 -20.55
N SER A 11 -31.93 8.42 -21.54
CA SER A 11 -31.24 8.22 -22.83
C SER A 11 -30.98 9.54 -23.57
N ASN A 12 -31.95 10.45 -23.59
CA ASN A 12 -31.83 11.76 -24.21
C ASN A 12 -30.84 12.68 -23.47
N TYR A 13 -30.85 12.65 -22.13
CA TYR A 13 -29.91 13.42 -21.31
C TYR A 13 -28.46 12.94 -21.50
N LEU A 14 -28.21 11.63 -21.38
CA LEU A 14 -26.90 11.04 -21.65
C LEU A 14 -26.46 11.27 -23.10
N GLY A 15 -27.39 11.19 -24.06
CA GLY A 15 -27.15 11.50 -25.45
C GLY A 15 -26.62 12.92 -25.67
N ARG A 16 -27.19 13.92 -24.96
CA ARG A 16 -26.71 15.32 -25.01
C ARG A 16 -25.32 15.47 -24.41
N ILE A 17 -25.04 14.82 -23.28
CA ILE A 17 -23.70 14.81 -22.67
C ILE A 17 -22.68 14.20 -23.62
N PHE A 18 -22.94 13.02 -24.17
CA PHE A 18 -22.04 12.36 -25.11
C PHE A 18 -21.79 13.17 -26.37
N ASN A 19 -22.82 13.83 -26.91
CA ASN A 19 -22.67 14.70 -28.07
C ASN A 19 -21.76 15.91 -27.75
N ARG A 20 -21.87 16.52 -26.55
CA ARG A 20 -20.96 17.60 -26.11
C ARG A 20 -19.50 17.16 -26.04
N PHE A 21 -19.26 15.89 -25.69
CA PHE A 21 -17.91 15.31 -25.67
C PHE A 21 -17.47 14.68 -27.02
N GLY A 22 -18.26 14.86 -28.09
CA GLY A 22 -17.94 14.30 -29.41
C GLY A 22 -17.96 12.77 -29.47
N VAL A 23 -18.66 12.11 -28.54
CA VAL A 23 -18.78 10.65 -28.52
C VAL A 23 -19.88 10.22 -29.50
N ASP A 24 -19.44 9.64 -30.62
CA ASP A 24 -20.31 9.04 -31.61
C ASP A 24 -21.29 8.03 -31.00
N LYS A 25 -22.54 8.03 -31.49
CA LYS A 25 -23.64 7.11 -31.10
C LYS A 25 -23.19 5.66 -31.12
N SER A 26 -22.32 5.28 -32.06
CA SER A 26 -21.80 3.91 -32.19
C SER A 26 -20.97 3.46 -30.97
N CYS A 27 -20.40 4.39 -30.21
CA CYS A 27 -19.44 4.12 -29.12
C CYS A 27 -19.92 4.54 -27.73
N ARG A 28 -21.22 4.81 -27.57
CA ARG A 28 -21.79 5.21 -26.27
C ARG A 28 -21.62 4.13 -25.21
N LEU A 29 -21.79 2.85 -25.55
CA LEU A 29 -21.64 1.75 -24.59
C LEU A 29 -20.19 1.63 -24.12
N GLU A 30 -19.21 1.79 -25.01
CA GLU A 30 -17.79 1.84 -24.65
C GLU A 30 -17.46 3.04 -23.77
N ALA A 31 -18.01 4.22 -24.05
CA ALA A 31 -17.79 5.39 -23.24
C ALA A 31 -18.38 5.23 -21.83
N ILE A 32 -19.59 4.67 -21.70
CA ILE A 32 -20.21 4.35 -20.41
C ILE A 32 -19.36 3.33 -19.66
N GLY A 33 -18.96 2.23 -20.32
CA GLY A 33 -18.14 1.20 -19.69
C GLY A 33 -16.79 1.72 -19.22
N LEU A 34 -16.11 2.54 -20.03
CA LEU A 34 -14.85 3.18 -19.66
C LEU A 34 -15.04 4.18 -18.51
N PHE A 35 -16.13 4.95 -18.52
CA PHE A 35 -16.48 5.86 -17.43
C PHE A 35 -16.69 5.11 -16.11
N LEU A 36 -17.46 4.00 -16.12
CA LEU A 36 -17.67 3.17 -14.93
C LEU A 36 -16.36 2.59 -14.40
N MET A 37 -15.50 2.04 -15.27
CA MET A 37 -14.17 1.57 -14.89
C MET A 37 -13.32 2.69 -14.27
N GLY A 38 -13.38 3.88 -14.87
CA GLY A 38 -12.71 5.09 -14.38
C GLY A 38 -13.22 5.50 -13.00
N LEU A 39 -14.54 5.50 -12.79
CA LEU A 39 -15.17 5.83 -11.52
C LEU A 39 -14.76 4.85 -10.41
N ILE A 40 -14.77 3.54 -10.69
CA ILE A 40 -14.29 2.52 -9.74
C ILE A 40 -12.83 2.77 -9.39
N SER A 41 -11.98 2.91 -10.41
CA SER A 41 -10.54 3.14 -10.21
C SER A 41 -10.26 4.43 -9.44
N PHE A 42 -11.01 5.48 -9.72
CA PHE A 42 -10.91 6.79 -9.06
C PHE A 42 -11.36 6.73 -7.60
N GLY A 43 -12.47 6.07 -7.30
CA GLY A 43 -12.94 5.85 -5.92
C GLY A 43 -11.89 5.12 -5.07
N TYR A 44 -11.31 4.05 -5.62
CA TYR A 44 -10.22 3.33 -4.97
C TYR A 44 -8.93 4.13 -4.85
N LEU A 45 -8.63 5.01 -5.81
CA LEU A 45 -7.45 5.87 -5.76
C LEU A 45 -7.57 6.95 -4.68
N LEU A 46 -8.75 7.60 -4.60
CA LEU A 46 -9.03 8.68 -3.67
C LEU A 46 -9.20 8.16 -2.24
N PHE A 47 -10.14 7.25 -2.05
CA PHE A 47 -10.58 6.84 -0.71
C PHE A 47 -10.12 5.44 -0.34
N ARG A 48 -9.20 4.80 -1.08
CA ARG A 48 -8.51 3.55 -0.71
C ARG A 48 -9.39 2.52 0.01
N ARG A 49 -9.18 2.40 1.34
CA ARG A 49 -9.85 1.41 2.20
C ARG A 49 -11.26 1.85 2.50
N GLU A 50 -11.46 3.14 2.70
CA GLU A 50 -12.74 3.77 2.94
C GLU A 50 -13.73 3.50 1.78
N PHE A 51 -13.27 3.54 0.51
CA PHE A 51 -14.11 3.10 -0.63
C PHE A 51 -14.31 1.58 -0.67
N ALA A 52 -13.27 0.80 -0.35
CA ALA A 52 -13.35 -0.66 -0.31
C ALA A 52 -14.30 -1.18 0.78
N GLU A 53 -14.53 -0.38 1.82
CA GLU A 53 -15.43 -0.66 2.94
C GLU A 53 -16.82 -0.07 2.72
N CYS A 54 -17.05 0.74 1.67
CA CYS A 54 -18.36 1.32 1.38
C CYS A 54 -19.30 0.24 0.84
N HIS A 55 -20.41 0.02 1.55
CA HIS A 55 -21.32 -1.10 1.27
C HIS A 55 -22.77 -0.81 1.63
N ILE A 56 -23.65 -1.69 1.15
CA ILE A 56 -25.06 -1.79 1.52
C ILE A 56 -25.28 -3.15 2.18
N GLN A 57 -25.81 -3.17 3.40
CA GLN A 57 -26.18 -4.39 4.11
C GLN A 57 -27.66 -4.67 3.91
N PHE A 58 -27.99 -5.81 3.31
CA PHE A 58 -29.37 -6.29 3.22
C PHE A 58 -29.70 -7.18 4.42
N SER A 59 -30.93 -7.13 4.93
CA SER A 59 -31.36 -7.90 6.10
C SER A 59 -31.37 -9.41 5.89
N PHE A 60 -31.47 -9.87 4.63
CA PHE A 60 -31.48 -11.29 4.25
C PHE A 60 -30.10 -11.86 3.92
N LEU A 61 -29.04 -11.03 3.95
CA LEU A 61 -27.66 -11.47 3.77
C LEU A 61 -26.91 -11.33 5.09
N ASP A 62 -26.04 -12.28 5.41
CA ASP A 62 -25.12 -12.20 6.55
C ASP A 62 -23.80 -11.47 6.21
N PHE A 63 -23.72 -10.90 4.99
CA PHE A 63 -22.59 -10.10 4.53
C PHE A 63 -23.02 -8.86 3.75
N PRO A 64 -22.16 -7.82 3.74
CA PRO A 64 -22.44 -6.59 3.01
C PRO A 64 -22.12 -6.71 1.52
N ILE A 65 -22.90 -6.04 0.65
CA ILE A 65 -22.59 -5.88 -0.77
C ILE A 65 -21.84 -4.57 -0.97
N PHE A 66 -20.62 -4.63 -1.50
CA PHE A 66 -19.78 -3.45 -1.66
C PHE A 66 -20.20 -2.59 -2.84
N ILE A 67 -20.10 -1.26 -2.70
CA ILE A 67 -20.37 -0.32 -3.81
C ILE A 67 -19.47 -0.63 -5.02
N GLY A 68 -18.22 -1.02 -4.78
CA GLY A 68 -17.31 -1.47 -5.85
C GLY A 68 -17.85 -2.67 -6.63
N GLU A 69 -18.49 -3.63 -5.96
CA GLU A 69 -19.08 -4.82 -6.59
C GLU A 69 -20.34 -4.49 -7.38
N ILE A 70 -21.16 -3.57 -6.87
CA ILE A 70 -22.33 -3.03 -7.60
C ILE A 70 -21.86 -2.36 -8.91
N LEU A 71 -20.81 -1.54 -8.86
CA LEU A 71 -20.26 -0.90 -10.05
C LEU A 71 -19.65 -1.91 -11.04
N ILE A 72 -19.04 -2.99 -10.55
CA ILE A 72 -18.58 -4.11 -11.40
C ILE A 72 -19.77 -4.78 -12.09
N PHE A 73 -20.87 -5.02 -11.37
CA PHE A 73 -22.09 -5.58 -11.94
C PHE A 73 -22.67 -4.67 -13.03
N LEU A 74 -22.66 -3.34 -12.83
CA LEU A 74 -23.04 -2.38 -13.88
C LEU A 74 -22.12 -2.48 -15.11
N CYS A 75 -20.81 -2.67 -14.91
CA CYS A 75 -19.88 -2.92 -16.03
C CYS A 75 -20.25 -4.20 -16.81
N LEU A 76 -20.66 -5.27 -16.12
CA LEU A 76 -21.13 -6.51 -16.75
C LEU A 76 -22.44 -6.33 -17.54
N ILE A 77 -23.37 -5.51 -17.05
CA ILE A 77 -24.59 -5.16 -17.78
C ILE A 77 -24.22 -4.42 -19.08
N VAL A 78 -23.37 -3.40 -18.99
CA VAL A 78 -22.94 -2.62 -20.17
C VAL A 78 -22.19 -3.51 -21.17
N LEU A 79 -21.36 -4.44 -20.67
CA LEU A 79 -20.67 -5.43 -21.50
C LEU A 79 -21.67 -6.34 -22.23
N SER A 80 -22.65 -6.88 -21.50
CA SER A 80 -23.70 -7.76 -22.06
C SER A 80 -24.54 -7.04 -23.11
N MET A 81 -24.94 -5.79 -22.85
CA MET A 81 -25.65 -4.95 -23.83
C MET A 81 -24.81 -4.74 -25.08
N LYS A 82 -23.51 -4.48 -24.92
CA LYS A 82 -22.59 -4.32 -26.04
C LYS A 82 -22.45 -5.62 -26.84
N TRP A 83 -22.28 -6.77 -26.19
CA TRP A 83 -22.16 -8.06 -26.87
C TRP A 83 -23.45 -8.49 -27.54
N LYS A 84 -24.62 -8.15 -26.98
CA LYS A 84 -25.91 -8.36 -27.65
C LYS A 84 -26.02 -7.55 -28.94
N LYS A 85 -25.58 -6.28 -28.92
CA LYS A 85 -25.63 -5.39 -30.10
C LYS A 85 -24.53 -5.68 -31.12
N PHE A 86 -23.35 -6.04 -30.63
CA PHE A 86 -22.14 -6.29 -31.40
C PHE A 86 -21.47 -7.57 -30.88
N PRO A 87 -21.95 -8.76 -31.29
CA PRO A 87 -21.40 -10.02 -30.85
C PRO A 87 -19.89 -10.08 -31.07
N PRO A 88 -19.08 -10.33 -30.02
CA PRO A 88 -17.64 -10.42 -30.19
C PRO A 88 -17.29 -11.70 -30.96
N LYS A 89 -16.23 -11.65 -31.76
CA LYS A 89 -15.60 -12.87 -32.27
C LYS A 89 -14.89 -13.57 -31.11
N LEU A 90 -15.60 -14.49 -30.46
CA LEU A 90 -15.06 -15.28 -29.36
C LEU A 90 -13.85 -16.08 -29.85
N LYS A 91 -12.80 -16.07 -29.05
CA LYS A 91 -11.53 -16.81 -29.26
C LYS A 91 -11.35 -17.74 -28.08
N ALA A 92 -10.54 -18.79 -28.23
CA ALA A 92 -10.25 -19.78 -27.18
C ALA A 92 -10.01 -19.17 -25.78
N TRP A 93 -9.25 -18.07 -25.70
CA TRP A 93 -8.96 -17.40 -24.43
C TRP A 93 -10.19 -16.79 -23.73
N HIS A 94 -11.24 -16.41 -24.46
CA HIS A 94 -12.49 -15.93 -23.85
C HIS A 94 -13.18 -17.07 -23.11
N TYR A 95 -13.21 -18.27 -23.71
CA TYR A 95 -13.76 -19.47 -23.07
C TYR A 95 -12.94 -19.87 -21.84
N SER A 96 -11.61 -19.78 -21.90
CA SER A 96 -10.75 -20.03 -20.73
C SER A 96 -11.05 -19.06 -19.57
N LEU A 97 -11.25 -17.78 -19.85
CA LEU A 97 -11.64 -16.81 -18.82
C LEU A 97 -13.05 -17.08 -18.29
N PHE A 98 -14.00 -17.43 -19.16
CA PHE A 98 -15.37 -17.77 -18.74
C PHE A 98 -15.39 -19.00 -17.83
N PHE A 99 -14.69 -20.07 -18.21
CA PHE A 99 -14.53 -21.26 -17.38
C PHE A 99 -13.90 -20.92 -16.02
N TYR A 100 -12.86 -20.08 -16.03
CA TYR A 100 -12.23 -19.61 -14.80
C TYR A 100 -13.22 -18.85 -13.89
N PHE A 101 -14.06 -17.95 -14.43
CA PHE A 101 -15.07 -17.26 -13.62
C PHE A 101 -16.15 -18.19 -13.08
N ILE A 102 -16.60 -19.18 -13.87
CA ILE A 102 -17.52 -20.21 -13.37
C ILE A 102 -16.88 -20.98 -12.22
N PHE A 103 -15.64 -21.42 -12.37
CA PHE A 103 -14.90 -22.11 -11.31
C PHE A 103 -14.83 -21.28 -10.02
N VAL A 104 -14.48 -20.00 -10.15
CA VAL A 104 -14.38 -19.06 -9.02
C VAL A 104 -15.73 -18.88 -8.34
N ALA A 105 -16.80 -18.65 -9.09
CA ALA A 105 -18.13 -18.49 -8.56
C ALA A 105 -18.59 -19.77 -7.85
N ALA A 106 -18.47 -20.93 -8.51
CA ALA A 106 -18.83 -22.23 -7.93
C ALA A 106 -18.08 -22.48 -6.61
N LYS A 107 -16.77 -22.18 -6.57
CA LYS A 107 -15.95 -22.35 -5.37
C LYS A 107 -16.30 -21.35 -4.26
N ALA A 108 -16.63 -20.11 -4.60
CA ALA A 108 -17.09 -19.12 -3.63
C ALA A 108 -18.42 -19.54 -2.99
N PHE A 109 -19.39 -19.96 -3.81
CA PHE A 109 -20.66 -20.48 -3.33
C PHE A 109 -20.51 -21.77 -2.53
N TRP A 110 -19.63 -22.68 -2.95
CA TRP A 110 -19.30 -23.88 -2.18
C TRP A 110 -18.68 -23.54 -0.82
N GLY A 111 -17.75 -22.59 -0.76
CA GLY A 111 -17.18 -22.14 0.52
C GLY A 111 -18.20 -21.46 1.44
N TYR A 112 -19.21 -20.79 0.87
CA TYR A 112 -20.27 -20.10 1.59
C TYR A 112 -21.36 -21.06 2.11
N LEU A 113 -21.97 -21.86 1.21
CA LEU A 113 -23.10 -22.76 1.52
C LEU A 113 -22.67 -24.17 1.95
N GLY A 114 -21.45 -24.57 1.61
CA GLY A 114 -21.01 -25.96 1.72
C GLY A 114 -20.82 -26.45 3.16
N PRO A 115 -20.44 -27.73 3.33
CA PRO A 115 -20.36 -28.38 4.63
C PRO A 115 -19.44 -27.68 5.62
N SER A 116 -18.38 -27.04 5.13
CA SER A 116 -17.39 -26.34 5.95
C SER A 116 -17.88 -24.99 6.49
N LYS A 117 -19.01 -24.46 5.98
CA LYS A 117 -19.69 -23.24 6.45
C LYS A 117 -18.76 -22.08 6.80
N TRP A 118 -17.81 -21.76 5.92
CA TRP A 118 -16.89 -20.64 6.14
C TRP A 118 -17.58 -19.27 6.00
N GLY A 119 -18.81 -19.26 5.47
CA GLY A 119 -19.66 -18.08 5.40
C GLY A 119 -19.04 -16.97 4.53
N PRO A 120 -19.27 -15.69 4.89
CA PRO A 120 -18.88 -14.52 4.09
C PRO A 120 -17.39 -14.45 3.68
N LEU A 121 -16.50 -15.09 4.43
CA LEU A 121 -15.06 -15.11 4.15
C LEU A 121 -14.75 -15.74 2.78
N ALA A 122 -15.59 -16.66 2.31
CA ALA A 122 -15.47 -17.26 0.99
C ALA A 122 -15.58 -16.22 -0.14
N PHE A 123 -16.51 -15.28 -0.05
CA PHE A 123 -16.68 -14.22 -1.05
C PHE A 123 -15.55 -13.20 -1.02
N ARG A 124 -15.03 -12.85 0.17
CA ARG A 124 -13.87 -11.95 0.29
C ARG A 124 -12.64 -12.49 -0.43
N HIS A 125 -12.32 -13.77 -0.25
CA HIS A 125 -11.17 -14.36 -0.94
C HIS A 125 -11.44 -14.64 -2.42
N ALA A 126 -12.70 -14.85 -2.81
CA ALA A 126 -13.08 -14.93 -4.22
C ALA A 126 -12.76 -13.64 -5.01
N ALA A 127 -12.66 -12.50 -4.32
CA ALA A 127 -12.37 -11.21 -4.93
C ALA A 127 -11.05 -11.16 -5.73
N LEU A 128 -9.99 -11.81 -5.23
CA LEU A 128 -8.73 -12.01 -5.95
C LEU A 128 -8.94 -12.57 -7.36
N PHE A 129 -9.98 -13.38 -7.53
CA PHE A 129 -10.18 -14.15 -8.74
C PHE A 129 -11.13 -13.49 -9.75
N TYR A 130 -11.95 -12.51 -9.36
CA TYR A 130 -12.83 -11.84 -10.32
C TYR A 130 -12.27 -10.54 -10.91
N TYR A 131 -11.26 -9.91 -10.29
CA TYR A 131 -10.62 -8.71 -10.84
C TYR A 131 -10.03 -8.84 -12.27
N PRO A 132 -9.62 -10.03 -12.75
CA PRO A 132 -9.26 -10.22 -14.16
C PRO A 132 -10.35 -9.82 -15.16
N LEU A 133 -11.62 -9.70 -14.75
CA LEU A 133 -12.69 -9.12 -15.57
C LEU A 133 -12.35 -7.71 -16.06
N PHE A 134 -11.59 -6.93 -15.29
CA PHE A 134 -11.19 -5.59 -15.70
C PHE A 134 -10.23 -5.59 -16.90
N ALA A 135 -9.52 -6.69 -17.17
CA ALA A 135 -8.79 -6.84 -18.42
C ALA A 135 -9.74 -7.01 -19.61
N ILE A 136 -10.86 -7.72 -19.43
CA ILE A 136 -11.91 -7.84 -20.46
C ILE A 136 -12.61 -6.49 -20.66
N PHE A 137 -12.97 -5.80 -19.58
CA PHE A 137 -13.57 -4.47 -19.65
C PHE A 137 -12.63 -3.47 -20.34
N GLY A 138 -11.36 -3.41 -19.91
CA GLY A 138 -10.35 -2.55 -20.51
C GLY A 138 -10.12 -2.87 -21.98
N TYR A 139 -10.10 -4.16 -22.34
CA TYR A 139 -9.99 -4.58 -23.73
C TYR A 139 -11.20 -4.17 -24.57
N THR A 140 -12.41 -4.35 -24.02
CA THR A 140 -13.67 -4.20 -24.77
C THR A 140 -14.12 -2.75 -24.87
N PHE A 141 -13.93 -1.95 -23.82
CA PHE A 141 -14.37 -0.56 -23.75
C PHE A 141 -13.31 0.43 -24.23
N TYR A 142 -12.06 0.01 -24.45
CA TYR A 142 -11.05 0.90 -25.02
C TYR A 142 -11.37 1.31 -26.46
N LYS A 143 -11.27 2.61 -26.73
CA LYS A 143 -11.24 3.21 -28.08
C LYS A 143 -10.26 4.37 -28.09
N LYS A 144 -9.33 4.40 -29.06
CA LYS A 144 -8.38 5.51 -29.23
C LYS A 144 -9.07 6.88 -29.35
N LYS A 145 -10.27 6.94 -29.96
CA LYS A 145 -11.01 8.19 -30.16
C LYS A 145 -11.49 8.89 -28.89
N PHE A 146 -11.48 8.21 -27.74
CA PHE A 146 -11.81 8.83 -26.45
C PHE A 146 -10.72 9.77 -25.93
N PHE A 147 -9.50 9.67 -26.48
CA PHE A 147 -8.37 10.51 -26.12
C PHE A 147 -8.26 11.68 -27.10
N SER A 148 -9.22 12.61 -27.03
CA SER A 148 -9.11 13.89 -27.75
C SER A 148 -7.89 14.68 -27.25
N GLN A 149 -7.41 15.66 -28.02
CA GLN A 149 -6.24 16.46 -27.59
C GLN A 149 -6.50 17.13 -26.23
N ASN A 150 -7.67 17.71 -26.02
CA ASN A 150 -8.04 18.31 -24.73
C ASN A 150 -8.07 17.27 -23.60
N ALA A 151 -8.62 16.09 -23.84
CA ALA A 151 -8.62 15.00 -22.85
C ALA A 151 -7.19 14.55 -22.54
N ILE A 152 -6.33 14.38 -23.55
CA ILE A 152 -4.91 14.03 -23.37
C ILE A 152 -4.20 15.07 -22.51
N LEU A 153 -4.39 16.37 -22.80
CA LEU A 153 -3.79 17.46 -22.04
C LEU A 153 -4.22 17.42 -20.57
N ILE A 154 -5.54 17.38 -20.32
CA ILE A 154 -6.11 17.35 -18.96
C ILE A 154 -5.60 16.12 -18.20
N LEU A 155 -5.70 14.93 -18.80
CA LEU A 155 -5.23 13.69 -18.17
C LEU A 155 -3.72 13.71 -17.92
N SER A 156 -2.92 14.25 -18.82
CA SER A 156 -1.47 14.37 -18.62
C SER A 156 -1.16 15.29 -17.45
N LEU A 157 -1.79 16.46 -17.36
CA LEU A 157 -1.63 17.38 -16.24
C LEU A 157 -2.06 16.76 -14.92
N LEU A 158 -3.21 16.08 -14.88
CA LEU A 158 -3.68 15.37 -13.70
C LEU A 158 -2.67 14.31 -13.25
N LEU A 159 -2.16 13.48 -14.16
CA LEU A 159 -1.16 12.47 -13.81
C LEU A 159 0.15 13.11 -13.33
N ILE A 160 0.62 14.18 -13.97
CA ILE A 160 1.83 14.91 -13.55
C ILE A 160 1.67 15.47 -12.13
N ILE A 161 0.55 16.17 -11.86
CA ILE A 161 0.25 16.70 -10.51
C ILE A 161 0.21 15.55 -9.50
N SER A 162 -0.37 14.42 -9.90
CA SER A 162 -0.49 13.22 -9.07
C SER A 162 0.86 12.57 -8.70
N LEU A 163 1.94 12.88 -9.42
CA LEU A 163 3.29 12.40 -9.07
C LEU A 163 3.91 13.19 -7.91
N ARG A 164 3.45 14.41 -7.60
CA ARG A 164 4.02 15.22 -6.52
C ARG A 164 3.42 14.85 -5.17
N ILE A 165 4.08 13.87 -4.51
CA ILE A 165 3.70 13.27 -3.22
C ILE A 165 3.22 14.28 -2.16
N ASN A 166 3.82 15.47 -2.06
CA ASN A 166 3.45 16.44 -1.02
C ASN A 166 2.11 17.15 -1.29
N ILE A 167 1.82 17.51 -2.54
CA ILE A 167 0.51 18.07 -2.95
C ILE A 167 -0.55 16.95 -2.91
N VAL A 168 -0.12 15.75 -3.27
CA VAL A 168 -0.92 14.54 -3.40
C VAL A 168 -1.32 13.99 -2.04
N LYS A 169 -0.48 14.07 -0.99
CA LYS A 169 -0.90 13.72 0.37
C LYS A 169 -2.14 14.49 0.84
N LEU A 170 -2.36 15.71 0.33
CA LEU A 170 -3.53 16.53 0.65
C LEU A 170 -4.80 16.06 -0.08
N PHE A 171 -4.69 15.57 -1.32
CA PHE A 171 -5.85 15.30 -2.19
C PHE A 171 -5.97 13.86 -2.73
N PHE A 172 -4.84 13.22 -3.05
CA PHE A 172 -4.78 11.92 -3.71
C PHE A 172 -3.82 11.02 -2.95
N ARG A 173 -4.28 9.99 -2.24
CA ARG A 173 -3.35 9.07 -1.59
C ARG A 173 -2.81 8.06 -2.62
N ILE A 174 -2.03 8.49 -3.60
CA ILE A 174 -1.36 7.56 -4.54
C ILE A 174 -0.36 6.72 -3.78
N GLN A 175 -0.41 5.42 -4.05
CA GLN A 175 0.47 4.47 -3.41
C GLN A 175 1.81 4.43 -4.15
N PRO A 176 2.94 4.42 -3.45
CA PRO A 176 4.25 4.55 -4.10
C PRO A 176 4.53 3.49 -5.18
N PHE A 177 4.01 2.26 -5.05
CA PHE A 177 4.24 1.22 -6.05
C PHE A 177 3.52 1.49 -7.40
N PHE A 178 2.53 2.40 -7.46
CA PHE A 178 1.93 2.83 -8.73
C PHE A 178 2.63 4.03 -9.37
N LEU A 179 3.56 4.67 -8.67
CA LEU A 179 4.19 5.90 -9.13
C LEU A 179 4.90 5.71 -10.47
N PHE A 180 5.59 4.57 -10.64
CA PHE A 180 6.22 4.21 -11.91
C PHE A 180 5.21 4.03 -13.04
N THR A 181 4.09 3.35 -12.77
CA THR A 181 3.00 3.17 -13.72
C THR A 181 2.36 4.51 -14.12
N VAL A 182 2.12 5.41 -13.15
CA VAL A 182 1.58 6.76 -13.40
C VAL A 182 2.54 7.57 -14.27
N PHE A 183 3.85 7.52 -13.98
CA PHE A 183 4.88 8.15 -14.80
C PHE A 183 4.86 7.65 -16.25
N ILE A 184 4.80 6.33 -16.44
CA ILE A 184 4.71 5.71 -17.77
C ILE A 184 3.44 6.14 -18.51
N LEU A 185 2.28 6.15 -17.83
CA LEU A 185 1.02 6.58 -18.42
C LEU A 185 1.05 8.05 -18.84
N ALA A 186 1.59 8.93 -17.98
CA ALA A 186 1.78 10.34 -18.31
C ALA A 186 2.69 10.49 -19.55
N PHE A 187 3.82 9.79 -19.59
CA PHE A 187 4.73 9.81 -20.73
C PHE A 187 4.03 9.38 -22.04
N VAL A 188 3.25 8.29 -22.00
CA VAL A 188 2.52 7.77 -23.17
C VAL A 188 1.47 8.75 -23.66
N LEU A 189 0.73 9.41 -22.75
CA LEU A 189 -0.27 10.42 -23.09
C LEU A 189 0.36 11.68 -23.67
N ILE A 190 1.39 12.24 -23.04
CA ILE A 190 2.10 13.42 -23.52
C ILE A 190 2.63 13.18 -24.93
N LYS A 191 3.21 12.00 -25.20
CA LYS A 191 3.69 11.64 -26.53
C LYS A 191 2.58 11.64 -27.60
N ALA A 192 1.35 11.30 -27.22
CA ALA A 192 0.20 11.28 -28.12
C ALA A 192 -0.37 12.69 -28.40
N TYR A 193 0.10 13.72 -27.69
CA TYR A 193 -0.32 15.10 -27.90
C TYR A 193 0.28 15.68 -29.21
N SER A 194 -0.54 16.37 -30.00
CA SER A 194 -0.17 16.81 -31.36
C SER A 194 0.70 18.06 -31.38
N LEU A 195 0.40 19.06 -30.54
CA LEU A 195 1.12 20.34 -30.54
C LEU A 195 2.49 20.18 -29.88
N ARG A 196 3.56 20.43 -30.66
CA ARG A 196 4.95 20.15 -30.26
C ARG A 196 5.40 20.97 -29.05
N SER A 197 5.10 22.27 -29.02
CA SER A 197 5.50 23.18 -27.94
C SER A 197 4.93 22.72 -26.59
N ILE A 198 3.62 22.54 -26.52
CA ILE A 198 2.92 22.06 -25.31
C ILE A 198 3.42 20.66 -24.93
N LYS A 199 3.60 19.74 -25.89
CA LYS A 199 4.15 18.41 -25.62
C LYS A 199 5.52 18.47 -24.95
N TYR A 200 6.44 19.29 -25.44
CA TYR A 200 7.77 19.43 -24.82
C TYR A 200 7.69 20.13 -23.46
N ALA A 201 6.81 21.12 -23.30
CA ALA A 201 6.54 21.74 -22.00
C ALA A 201 6.01 20.72 -20.99
N LEU A 202 5.09 19.83 -21.40
CA LEU A 202 4.58 18.75 -20.56
C LEU A 202 5.66 17.71 -20.22
N PHE A 203 6.55 17.37 -21.16
CA PHE A 203 7.68 16.48 -20.85
C PHE A 203 8.64 17.12 -19.85
N LEU A 204 9.01 18.39 -20.06
CA LEU A 204 9.83 19.15 -19.11
C LEU A 204 9.18 19.15 -17.72
N LEU A 205 7.89 19.47 -17.66
CA LEU A 205 7.12 19.46 -16.41
C LEU A 205 7.11 18.07 -15.76
N LEU A 206 6.86 17.01 -16.54
CA LEU A 206 6.91 15.63 -16.04
C LEU A 206 8.27 15.34 -15.42
N PHE A 207 9.37 15.57 -16.14
CA PHE A 207 10.72 15.28 -15.64
C PHE A 207 11.15 16.17 -14.46
N LEU A 208 10.66 17.41 -14.35
CA LEU A 208 10.92 18.27 -13.20
C LEU A 208 10.11 17.87 -11.95
N LEU A 209 8.93 17.29 -12.13
CA LEU A 209 8.02 16.99 -11.03
C LEU A 209 8.08 15.54 -10.54
N VAL A 210 8.71 14.63 -11.28
CA VAL A 210 8.86 13.23 -10.89
C VAL A 210 9.69 13.10 -9.60
N PRO A 211 9.17 12.40 -8.57
CA PRO A 211 9.93 12.12 -7.35
C PRO A 211 10.87 10.93 -7.56
N TYR A 212 11.97 11.12 -8.29
CA TYR A 212 12.90 10.04 -8.67
C TYR A 212 13.35 9.16 -7.50
N GLY A 213 13.57 9.76 -6.32
CA GLY A 213 13.90 9.02 -5.10
C GLY A 213 12.83 8.00 -4.73
N ALA A 214 11.54 8.32 -4.85
CA ALA A 214 10.45 7.43 -4.47
C ALA A 214 10.34 6.17 -5.34
N PHE A 215 10.88 6.17 -6.57
CA PHE A 215 10.95 4.96 -7.40
C PHE A 215 11.90 3.89 -6.84
N LEU A 216 12.89 4.31 -6.03
CA LEU A 216 13.99 3.46 -5.57
C LEU A 216 14.10 3.38 -4.03
N ARG A 217 13.45 4.30 -3.30
CA ARG A 217 13.54 4.44 -1.83
C ARG A 217 12.38 3.83 -1.03
N ASP A 218 11.32 3.30 -1.64
CA ASP A 218 10.14 2.93 -0.82
C ASP A 218 10.22 1.53 -0.20
N SER A 219 10.27 0.48 -1.02
CA SER A 219 10.42 -0.89 -0.54
C SER A 219 11.28 -1.73 -1.47
N ARG A 220 11.89 -2.79 -0.93
CA ARG A 220 12.67 -3.77 -1.71
C ARG A 220 11.89 -4.34 -2.89
N ALA A 221 10.60 -4.63 -2.68
CA ALA A 221 9.74 -5.16 -3.73
C ALA A 221 9.52 -4.12 -4.85
N ILE A 222 9.32 -2.84 -4.51
CA ILE A 222 9.21 -1.75 -5.50
C ILE A 222 10.52 -1.57 -6.26
N LEU A 223 11.65 -1.58 -5.54
CA LEU A 223 12.98 -1.49 -6.14
C LEU A 223 13.19 -2.61 -7.18
N VAL A 224 12.94 -3.86 -6.79
CA VAL A 224 13.07 -5.02 -7.70
C VAL A 224 12.13 -4.89 -8.89
N GLY A 225 10.86 -4.51 -8.67
CA GLY A 225 9.88 -4.34 -9.74
C GLY A 225 10.27 -3.25 -10.74
N ASN A 226 10.63 -2.07 -10.25
CA ASN A 226 11.00 -0.92 -11.10
C ASN A 226 12.32 -1.15 -11.82
N VAL A 227 13.34 -1.73 -11.17
CA VAL A 227 14.62 -2.05 -11.81
C VAL A 227 14.42 -3.10 -12.91
N THR A 228 13.65 -4.16 -12.64
CA THR A 228 13.34 -5.19 -13.65
C THR A 228 12.61 -4.59 -14.85
N ALA A 229 11.63 -3.72 -14.61
CA ALA A 229 10.91 -3.02 -15.67
C ALA A 229 11.82 -2.06 -16.47
N ALA A 230 12.73 -1.34 -15.80
CA ALA A 230 13.69 -0.46 -16.45
C ALA A 230 14.65 -1.23 -17.37
N ILE A 231 15.21 -2.35 -16.88
CA ILE A 231 16.05 -3.26 -17.68
C ILE A 231 15.28 -3.73 -18.91
N PHE A 232 14.05 -4.21 -18.72
CA PHE A 232 13.18 -4.64 -19.83
C PHE A 232 12.98 -3.51 -20.86
N ILE A 233 12.62 -2.31 -20.42
CA ILE A 233 12.39 -1.16 -21.31
C ILE A 233 13.66 -0.84 -22.10
N CYS A 234 14.82 -0.75 -21.45
CA CYS A 234 16.10 -0.48 -22.11
C CYS A 234 16.39 -1.53 -23.19
N VAL A 235 16.33 -2.81 -22.83
CA VAL A 235 16.58 -3.92 -23.76
C VAL A 235 15.61 -3.91 -24.93
N ALA A 236 14.30 -3.77 -24.67
CA ALA A 236 13.27 -3.76 -25.69
C ALA A 236 13.39 -2.56 -26.65
N ILE A 237 13.72 -1.37 -26.13
CA ILE A 237 14.01 -0.19 -26.97
C ILE A 237 15.21 -0.48 -27.88
N ILE A 238 16.29 -1.04 -27.34
CA ILE A 238 17.50 -1.35 -28.11
C ILE A 238 17.22 -2.37 -29.22
N PHE A 239 16.34 -3.34 -28.98
CA PHE A 239 15.90 -4.28 -30.02
C PHE A 239 15.21 -3.57 -31.19
N ILE A 240 14.36 -2.57 -30.93
CA ILE A 240 13.62 -1.85 -31.98
C ILE A 240 14.42 -0.71 -32.64
N LEU A 241 15.54 -0.26 -32.05
CA LEU A 241 16.41 0.75 -32.63
C LEU A 241 17.05 0.26 -33.94
N LYS A 242 17.02 1.11 -34.98
CA LYS A 242 17.72 0.89 -36.26
C LYS A 242 19.19 1.34 -36.16
N ALA A 243 19.96 0.69 -35.29
CA ALA A 243 21.39 0.99 -35.08
C ALA A 243 22.26 -0.25 -35.32
N LYS A 244 23.55 -0.04 -35.62
CA LYS A 244 24.54 -1.12 -35.73
C LYS A 244 24.68 -1.87 -34.38
N ALA A 245 25.02 -3.16 -34.42
CA ALA A 245 25.15 -3.99 -33.21
C ALA A 245 26.12 -3.38 -32.17
N ARG A 246 27.26 -2.83 -32.61
CA ARG A 246 28.21 -2.14 -31.72
C ARG A 246 27.59 -0.94 -30.99
N THR A 247 26.84 -0.11 -31.71
CA THR A 247 26.11 1.03 -31.13
C THR A 247 25.02 0.57 -30.16
N LYS A 248 24.31 -0.52 -30.48
CA LYS A 248 23.30 -1.10 -29.57
C LYS A 248 23.91 -1.59 -28.26
N VAL A 249 25.04 -2.30 -28.33
CA VAL A 249 25.77 -2.77 -27.15
C VAL A 249 26.28 -1.59 -26.32
N PHE A 250 26.82 -0.55 -26.97
CA PHE A 250 27.24 0.67 -26.28
C PHE A 250 26.09 1.38 -25.56
N ILE A 251 24.95 1.59 -26.25
CA ILE A 251 23.75 2.20 -25.63
C ILE A 251 23.24 1.33 -24.48
N LEU A 252 23.23 -0.01 -24.63
CA LEU A 252 22.85 -0.91 -23.54
C LEU A 252 23.75 -0.75 -22.32
N GLY A 253 25.07 -0.75 -22.52
CA GLY A 253 26.04 -0.56 -21.45
C GLY A 253 25.83 0.77 -20.74
N LEU A 254 25.60 1.84 -21.49
CA LEU A 254 25.32 3.18 -20.95
C LEU A 254 24.01 3.22 -20.14
N CYS A 255 22.94 2.62 -20.65
CA CYS A 255 21.67 2.51 -19.93
C CYS A 255 21.83 1.72 -18.62
N MET A 256 22.55 0.58 -18.64
CA MET A 256 22.79 -0.23 -17.45
C MET A 256 23.67 0.51 -16.44
N PHE A 257 24.69 1.23 -16.89
CA PHE A 257 25.52 2.08 -16.05
C PHE A 257 24.71 3.15 -15.33
N PHE A 258 23.86 3.90 -16.04
CA PHE A 258 23.02 4.92 -15.42
C PHE A 258 21.96 4.34 -14.49
N LEU A 259 21.40 3.17 -14.82
CA LEU A 259 20.47 2.47 -13.94
C LEU A 259 21.15 2.06 -12.63
N LEU A 260 22.35 1.47 -12.70
CA LEU A 260 23.15 1.14 -11.51
C LEU A 260 23.48 2.39 -10.70
N LEU A 261 23.94 3.45 -11.36
CA LEU A 261 24.24 4.73 -10.69
C LEU A 261 23.00 5.29 -9.99
N ALA A 262 21.83 5.24 -10.62
CA ALA A 262 20.57 5.66 -10.02
C ALA A 262 20.21 4.78 -8.81
N VAL A 263 20.34 3.46 -8.90
CA VAL A 263 20.13 2.55 -7.77
C VAL A 263 21.07 2.88 -6.61
N PHE A 264 22.36 3.11 -6.86
CA PHE A 264 23.32 3.43 -5.79
C PHE A 264 23.16 4.84 -5.19
N LYS A 265 22.90 5.87 -6.01
CA LYS A 265 22.74 7.27 -5.54
C LYS A 265 21.37 7.55 -4.94
N LEU A 266 20.33 6.98 -5.54
CA LEU A 266 18.95 7.28 -5.16
C LEU A 266 18.32 6.15 -4.35
N GLY A 267 18.71 4.89 -4.51
CA GLY A 267 18.22 3.82 -3.66
C GLY A 267 18.72 3.96 -2.21
N TYR A 268 17.97 3.41 -1.26
CA TYR A 268 18.49 3.31 0.09
C TYR A 268 19.54 2.21 0.17
N VAL A 269 20.74 2.59 0.61
CA VAL A 269 21.89 1.68 0.75
C VAL A 269 21.56 0.51 1.67
N GLN A 270 20.74 0.72 2.70
CA GLN A 270 20.35 -0.35 3.63
C GLN A 270 19.48 -1.42 2.96
N GLU A 271 18.52 -1.03 2.13
CA GLU A 271 17.64 -1.92 1.39
C GLU A 271 18.43 -2.73 0.38
N ILE A 272 19.34 -2.08 -0.35
CA ILE A 272 20.25 -2.75 -1.30
C ILE A 272 21.16 -3.73 -0.55
N LYS A 273 21.81 -3.30 0.54
CA LYS A 273 22.64 -4.17 1.38
C LYS A 273 21.83 -5.36 1.90
N SER A 274 20.60 -5.15 2.33
CA SER A 274 19.74 -6.23 2.84
C SER A 274 19.27 -7.22 1.76
N LEU A 275 19.26 -6.82 0.49
CA LEU A 275 19.03 -7.73 -0.64
C LEU A 275 20.26 -8.61 -0.93
N ILE A 276 21.46 -8.11 -0.60
CA ILE A 276 22.74 -8.79 -0.85
C ILE A 276 23.18 -9.62 0.37
N ASP A 277 22.86 -9.19 1.59
CA ASP A 277 23.23 -9.84 2.86
C ASP A 277 22.35 -11.08 3.16
N LEU A 278 22.42 -12.06 2.26
CA LEU A 278 21.71 -13.34 2.40
C LEU A 278 22.22 -14.15 3.60
N GLY A 279 23.46 -13.91 4.05
CA GLY A 279 24.06 -14.58 5.20
C GLY A 279 23.28 -14.32 6.49
N LYS A 280 23.00 -13.04 6.81
CA LYS A 280 22.20 -12.71 8.00
C LYS A 280 20.76 -13.17 7.89
N LEU A 281 20.16 -13.07 6.70
CA LEU A 281 18.80 -13.57 6.48
C LEU A 281 18.73 -15.09 6.69
N LYS A 282 19.70 -15.83 6.16
CA LYS A 282 19.82 -17.28 6.38
C LYS A 282 19.98 -17.61 7.87
N LYS A 283 20.87 -16.91 8.58
CA LYS A 283 21.07 -17.10 10.03
C LYS A 283 19.77 -16.91 10.80
N GLN A 284 19.06 -15.80 10.60
CA GLN A 284 17.79 -15.52 11.28
C GLN A 284 16.68 -16.51 10.91
N TYR A 285 16.67 -16.99 9.67
CA TYR A 285 15.75 -18.05 9.26
C TYR A 285 16.04 -19.36 9.97
N LEU A 286 17.32 -19.75 10.11
CA LEU A 286 17.72 -20.96 10.83
C LEU A 286 17.36 -20.86 12.31
N GLU A 287 17.66 -19.73 12.96
CA GLU A 287 17.26 -19.46 14.35
C GLU A 287 15.74 -19.56 14.55
N SER A 288 14.96 -18.97 13.63
CA SER A 288 13.49 -19.05 13.68
C SER A 288 13.00 -20.47 13.40
N LYS A 289 13.69 -21.23 12.55
CA LYS A 289 13.35 -22.61 12.23
C LYS A 289 13.63 -23.54 13.42
N GLU A 290 14.75 -23.35 14.10
CA GLU A 290 15.14 -24.07 15.33
C GLU A 290 14.10 -23.82 16.42
N LEU A 291 13.79 -22.55 16.73
CA LEU A 291 12.72 -22.19 17.66
C LEU A 291 11.38 -22.87 17.32
N VAL A 292 10.99 -22.83 16.04
CA VAL A 292 9.75 -23.48 15.59
C VAL A 292 9.81 -24.99 15.81
N SER A 293 10.93 -25.63 15.50
CA SER A 293 11.14 -27.08 15.67
C SER A 293 11.07 -27.49 17.14
N ASP A 294 11.73 -26.74 18.02
CA ASP A 294 11.84 -27.06 19.45
C ASP A 294 10.49 -26.94 20.16
N THR A 295 9.68 -25.96 19.75
CA THR A 295 8.35 -25.72 20.33
C THR A 295 7.24 -26.48 19.59
N GLU A 296 7.52 -27.13 18.46
CA GLU A 296 6.48 -27.70 17.60
C GLU A 296 5.65 -28.77 18.31
N ASN A 297 6.31 -29.63 19.08
CA ASN A 297 5.65 -30.76 19.75
C ASN A 297 4.70 -30.31 20.87
N ASP A 298 5.03 -29.22 21.56
CA ASP A 298 4.24 -28.67 22.67
C ASP A 298 3.22 -27.61 22.21
N TYR A 299 3.29 -27.21 20.95
CA TYR A 299 2.43 -26.15 20.42
C TYR A 299 0.99 -26.62 20.22
N ASN A 300 0.09 -26.08 21.05
CA ASN A 300 -1.35 -26.24 20.89
C ASN A 300 -1.98 -25.01 20.19
N PRO A 301 -2.49 -25.13 18.95
CA PRO A 301 -3.08 -24.02 18.24
C PRO A 301 -4.33 -23.51 18.97
N LYS A 302 -4.29 -22.24 19.38
CA LYS A 302 -5.47 -21.56 19.96
C LYS A 302 -6.58 -21.51 18.93
N GLU A 303 -7.83 -21.77 19.32
CA GLU A 303 -8.96 -21.55 18.43
C GLU A 303 -9.17 -20.06 18.22
N ILE A 304 -8.93 -19.57 17.01
CA ILE A 304 -9.14 -18.16 16.65
C ILE A 304 -10.21 -18.13 15.57
N LYS A 305 -11.37 -17.56 15.90
CA LYS A 305 -12.46 -17.39 14.95
C LYS A 305 -12.07 -16.30 13.95
N ALA A 306 -12.06 -16.64 12.67
CA ALA A 306 -11.86 -15.65 11.62
C ALA A 306 -13.06 -14.69 11.57
N VAL A 307 -12.80 -13.38 11.60
CA VAL A 307 -13.86 -12.36 11.58
C VAL A 307 -13.64 -11.43 10.39
N LEU A 308 -14.66 -11.27 9.54
CA LEU A 308 -14.58 -10.43 8.35
C LEU A 308 -14.69 -8.94 8.68
N TYR A 309 -15.56 -8.61 9.64
CA TYR A 309 -15.88 -7.27 10.09
C TYR A 309 -16.16 -7.32 11.59
N ASN A 310 -15.13 -7.17 12.43
CA ASN A 310 -15.36 -7.10 13.87
C ASN A 310 -15.76 -5.67 14.25
N PRO A 311 -17.04 -5.35 14.51
CA PRO A 311 -17.47 -4.00 14.85
C PRO A 311 -16.90 -3.53 16.19
N GLN A 312 -16.52 -4.46 17.08
CA GLN A 312 -15.91 -4.15 18.37
C GLN A 312 -14.45 -3.73 18.23
N ILE A 313 -13.79 -4.15 17.15
CA ILE A 313 -12.48 -3.61 16.76
C ILE A 313 -12.71 -2.35 15.91
N LYS A 314 -13.45 -1.37 16.45
CA LYS A 314 -13.07 0.02 16.19
C LYS A 314 -11.61 0.09 16.65
N ARG A 315 -10.67 0.40 15.76
CA ARG A 315 -9.21 0.42 16.00
C ARG A 315 -8.84 1.29 17.23
N LYS A 316 -9.15 0.83 18.44
CA LYS A 316 -8.32 1.10 19.59
C LYS A 316 -6.97 0.52 19.22
N ALA A 317 -5.91 1.31 19.43
CA ALA A 317 -4.54 0.86 19.24
C ALA A 317 -4.40 -0.55 19.82
N ALA A 318 -3.64 -1.41 19.11
CA ALA A 318 -3.48 -2.83 19.36
C ALA A 318 -3.83 -3.21 20.80
N LEU A 319 -4.79 -4.13 20.98
CA LEU A 319 -5.02 -4.75 22.28
C LEU A 319 -3.64 -5.04 22.87
N PRO A 320 -3.34 -4.61 24.12
CA PRO A 320 -2.10 -4.99 24.75
C PRO A 320 -2.00 -6.48 24.56
N VAL A 321 -0.92 -6.93 23.92
CA VAL A 321 -0.57 -8.34 23.93
C VAL A 321 -0.54 -8.65 25.41
N SER A 322 -1.59 -9.30 25.92
CA SER A 322 -1.62 -9.73 27.29
C SER A 322 -0.34 -10.52 27.42
N VAL A 323 0.60 -9.97 28.19
CA VAL A 323 1.83 -10.64 28.58
C VAL A 323 1.39 -12.07 28.83
N ILE A 324 1.93 -13.00 28.04
CA ILE A 324 1.81 -14.41 28.39
C ILE A 324 2.40 -14.41 29.79
N GLU A 325 1.54 -14.49 30.81
CA GLU A 325 1.99 -14.93 32.12
C GLU A 325 2.59 -16.28 31.81
N GLU A 326 3.92 -16.30 31.67
CA GLU A 326 4.69 -17.51 31.72
C GLU A 326 4.33 -18.10 33.07
N LYS A 327 3.37 -19.02 33.08
CA LYS A 327 3.28 -19.97 34.16
C LYS A 327 4.70 -20.52 34.28
N PRO A 328 5.35 -20.39 35.44
CA PRO A 328 6.70 -20.88 35.61
C PRO A 328 6.68 -22.34 35.18
N VAL A 329 7.34 -22.63 34.07
CA VAL A 329 7.65 -23.99 33.69
C VAL A 329 8.46 -24.51 34.86
N GLU A 330 7.98 -25.55 35.55
CA GLU A 330 8.79 -26.28 36.52
C GLU A 330 9.96 -26.88 35.73
N VAL A 331 11.07 -26.14 35.70
CA VAL A 331 12.30 -26.58 35.08
C VAL A 331 12.85 -27.70 35.94
N ASN A 332 12.83 -28.90 35.39
CA ASN A 332 13.51 -30.06 35.95
C ASN A 332 15.01 -29.71 36.10
N PRO A 333 15.58 -29.72 37.32
CA PRO A 333 16.88 -29.12 37.59
C PRO A 333 18.02 -30.06 37.22
N THR A 334 18.21 -30.32 35.92
CA THR A 334 19.40 -31.01 35.41
C THR A 334 19.78 -30.47 34.02
N ALA A 335 20.20 -29.21 33.95
CA ALA A 335 21.04 -28.72 32.85
C ALA A 335 21.87 -27.53 33.33
N GLU A 336 23.18 -27.73 33.39
CA GLU A 336 24.14 -26.78 33.90
C GLU A 336 24.37 -25.60 32.92
N LYS A 337 24.32 -24.40 33.49
CA LYS A 337 25.05 -23.17 33.11
C LYS A 337 24.99 -22.69 31.65
N ASN A 338 24.04 -21.79 31.41
CA ASN A 338 24.34 -20.48 30.81
C ASN A 338 23.42 -19.42 31.45
N LYS A 339 23.85 -18.85 32.58
CA LYS A 339 23.10 -17.89 33.42
C LYS A 339 23.08 -16.45 32.86
N GLU A 340 23.68 -16.20 31.70
CA GLU A 340 23.88 -14.84 31.18
C GLU A 340 22.64 -14.19 30.52
N PRO A 341 21.73 -14.93 29.85
CA PRO A 341 20.54 -14.31 29.25
C PRO A 341 19.48 -13.92 30.29
N GLU A 342 19.28 -14.76 31.31
CA GLU A 342 18.25 -14.57 32.34
C GLU A 342 18.60 -13.41 33.29
N SER A 343 19.89 -13.26 33.65
CA SER A 343 20.33 -12.14 34.49
C SER A 343 20.15 -10.80 33.77
N ARG A 344 20.45 -10.74 32.46
CA ARG A 344 20.23 -9.53 31.65
C ARG A 344 18.76 -9.21 31.47
N LEU A 345 17.89 -10.21 31.31
CA LEU A 345 16.46 -9.99 31.20
C LEU A 345 15.86 -9.48 32.52
N LYS A 346 16.27 -10.06 33.65
CA LYS A 346 15.87 -9.61 34.99
C LYS A 346 16.42 -8.21 35.31
N GLU A 347 17.63 -7.89 34.88
CA GLU A 347 18.22 -6.54 35.03
C GLU A 347 17.50 -5.49 34.17
N ILE A 348 17.13 -5.84 32.93
CA ILE A 348 16.33 -4.98 32.06
C ILE A 348 14.91 -4.77 32.64
N GLN A 349 14.24 -5.83 33.10
CA GLN A 349 12.92 -5.76 33.73
C GLN A 349 12.95 -4.97 35.03
N ALA A 350 13.93 -5.22 35.91
CA ALA A 350 14.10 -4.46 37.15
C ALA A 350 14.43 -2.98 36.87
N SER A 351 15.24 -2.69 35.85
CA SER A 351 15.49 -1.30 35.45
C SER A 351 14.22 -0.63 34.89
N THR A 352 13.38 -1.38 34.17
CA THR A 352 12.15 -0.85 33.54
C THR A 352 11.05 -0.62 34.56
N ILE A 353 10.85 -1.55 35.49
CA ILE A 353 9.90 -1.40 36.61
C ILE A 353 10.35 -0.29 37.55
N GLY A 354 11.64 -0.22 37.88
CA GLY A 354 12.22 0.89 38.64
C GLY A 354 12.09 2.25 37.93
N VAL A 355 12.11 2.26 36.60
CA VAL A 355 11.85 3.45 35.78
C VAL A 355 10.39 3.91 35.89
N ILE A 356 9.42 2.98 35.84
CA ILE A 356 7.98 3.26 35.93
C ILE A 356 7.59 3.73 37.34
N ASP A 357 8.06 3.06 38.38
CA ASP A 357 7.83 3.48 39.78
C ASP A 357 8.47 4.82 40.10
N SER A 358 9.61 5.14 39.45
CA SER A 358 10.23 6.46 39.56
C SER A 358 9.46 7.55 38.81
N LEU A 359 8.71 7.20 37.75
CA LEU A 359 7.90 8.14 36.98
C LEU A 359 6.62 8.55 37.73
N GLU A 360 6.01 7.64 38.49
CA GLU A 360 4.87 7.97 39.36
C GLU A 360 5.28 8.78 40.60
N LYS A 361 6.54 8.66 41.04
CA LYS A 361 7.07 9.36 42.22
C LYS A 361 7.76 10.70 41.92
N LEU A 362 7.99 11.04 40.65
CA LEU A 362 8.52 12.35 40.25
C LEU A 362 7.39 13.38 40.19
N SER A 363 7.03 13.90 41.36
CA SER A 363 6.48 15.26 41.43
C SER A 363 7.61 16.24 41.10
N PRO A 364 7.46 17.17 40.14
CA PRO A 364 8.54 18.08 39.81
C PRO A 364 8.83 18.98 41.01
N GLN A 365 10.10 19.01 41.42
CA GLN A 365 10.60 20.15 42.19
C GLN A 365 10.40 21.39 41.30
N PRO A 366 9.76 22.46 41.80
CA PRO A 366 9.50 23.65 41.00
C PRO A 366 10.82 24.18 40.46
N VAL A 367 10.96 24.20 39.14
CA VAL A 367 12.03 24.94 38.49
C VAL A 367 11.70 26.40 38.78
N ASN A 368 12.50 27.04 39.63
CA ASN A 368 12.38 28.45 39.93
C ASN A 368 12.94 29.26 38.75
N THR A 369 12.26 29.21 37.60
CA THR A 369 12.48 30.14 36.51
C THR A 369 11.80 31.44 36.91
N ASP A 370 12.59 32.30 37.53
CA ASP A 370 12.15 33.60 38.03
C ASP A 370 11.82 34.52 36.84
N LEU A 371 10.59 34.40 36.31
CA LEU A 371 10.00 35.31 35.32
C LEU A 371 10.04 36.77 35.81
N ALA A 372 10.28 37.00 37.11
CA ALA A 372 10.54 38.31 37.68
C ALA A 372 11.83 38.98 37.18
N GLN A 373 12.73 38.25 36.50
CA GLN A 373 13.95 38.81 35.91
C GLN A 373 13.75 39.46 34.53
N ILE A 374 12.53 39.46 33.96
CA ILE A 374 12.20 40.24 32.76
C ILE A 374 11.74 41.64 33.23
N PRO A 375 12.61 42.68 33.24
CA PRO A 375 12.38 43.89 34.04
C PRO A 375 11.26 44.80 33.51
N LYS A 376 10.70 44.50 32.32
CA LYS A 376 9.67 45.30 31.66
C LYS A 376 8.24 44.75 31.82
N ALA A 377 8.06 43.50 32.27
CA ALA A 377 6.72 42.91 32.39
C ALA A 377 5.94 43.42 33.62
N LYS A 378 6.63 43.82 34.69
CA LYS A 378 6.00 44.16 35.99
C LYS A 378 5.02 45.34 35.98
N LYS A 379 5.04 46.20 34.96
CA LYS A 379 4.19 47.40 34.90
C LYS A 379 2.93 47.24 34.02
N ALA A 380 2.85 46.18 33.21
CA ALA A 380 1.66 45.83 32.41
C ALA A 380 0.72 44.84 33.13
N LEU A 381 1.12 44.36 34.31
CA LEU A 381 0.59 43.14 34.95
C LEU A 381 -0.45 43.38 36.07
N SER A 382 -1.08 44.55 36.14
CA SER A 382 -2.15 44.83 37.11
C SER A 382 -3.55 44.40 36.64
N SER A 383 -3.66 43.87 35.41
CA SER A 383 -4.90 43.29 34.88
C SER A 383 -5.11 41.88 35.43
N PRO A 384 -6.30 41.51 35.92
CA PRO A 384 -6.63 40.14 36.34
C PRO A 384 -6.30 39.09 35.26
N ILE A 385 -6.42 39.47 33.99
CA ILE A 385 -6.11 38.63 32.83
C ILE A 385 -4.61 38.34 32.74
N ALA A 386 -3.75 39.32 33.04
CA ALA A 386 -2.30 39.14 32.99
C ALA A 386 -1.81 38.12 34.05
N THR A 387 -2.41 38.16 35.24
CA THR A 387 -2.12 37.19 36.32
C THR A 387 -2.56 35.77 35.95
N GLU A 388 -3.73 35.61 35.32
CA GLU A 388 -4.23 34.31 34.86
C GLU A 388 -3.36 33.73 33.73
N ILE A 389 -2.92 34.58 32.80
CA ILE A 389 -2.01 34.17 31.73
C ILE A 389 -0.64 33.77 32.30
N GLN A 390 -0.12 34.51 33.28
CA GLN A 390 1.15 34.17 33.92
C GLN A 390 1.07 32.85 34.70
N ALA A 391 -0.03 32.60 35.40
CA ALA A 391 -0.28 31.31 36.05
C ALA A 391 -0.36 30.16 35.03
N THR A 392 -1.01 30.40 33.88
CA THR A 392 -1.11 29.43 32.79
C THR A 392 0.27 29.14 32.17
N LEU A 393 1.10 30.16 31.95
CA LEU A 393 2.46 29.99 31.45
C LEU A 393 3.34 29.19 32.43
N GLY A 394 3.19 29.40 33.75
CA GLY A 394 3.89 28.60 34.76
C GLY A 394 3.52 27.11 34.71
N ILE A 395 2.22 26.80 34.57
CA ILE A 395 1.74 25.41 34.40
C ILE A 395 2.31 24.79 33.11
N LEU A 396 2.36 25.57 32.03
CA LEU A 396 2.91 25.10 30.76
C LEU A 396 4.42 24.83 30.87
N GLU A 397 5.18 25.68 31.57
CA GLU A 397 6.63 25.51 31.73
C GLU A 397 6.95 24.20 32.48
N GLU A 398 6.19 23.89 33.55
CA GLU A 398 6.32 22.63 34.27
C GLU A 398 6.08 21.41 33.36
N LYS A 399 5.05 21.47 32.51
CA LYS A 399 4.76 20.41 31.53
C LYS A 399 5.89 20.26 30.50
N VAL A 400 6.48 21.35 30.03
CA VAL A 400 7.60 21.31 29.08
C VAL A 400 8.84 20.65 29.70
N VAL A 401 9.15 20.98 30.95
CA VAL A 401 10.25 20.34 31.69
C VAL A 401 10.00 18.83 31.81
N ARG A 402 8.76 18.43 32.12
CA ARG A 402 8.37 17.01 32.21
C ARG A 402 8.56 16.29 30.87
N VAL A 403 8.13 16.90 29.77
CA VAL A 403 8.32 16.33 28.43
C VAL A 403 9.80 16.22 28.09
N ASN A 404 10.60 17.27 28.29
CA ASN A 404 12.05 17.25 28.02
C ASN A 404 12.79 16.18 28.84
N ALA A 405 12.39 15.95 30.09
CA ALA A 405 12.93 14.88 30.91
C ALA A 405 12.62 13.49 30.32
N VAL A 406 11.39 13.27 29.84
CA VAL A 406 11.03 12.04 29.12
C VAL A 406 11.88 11.89 27.86
N LEU A 407 12.05 12.96 27.07
CA LEU A 407 12.84 12.92 25.84
C LEU A 407 14.31 12.61 26.07
N GLU A 408 14.95 13.25 27.03
CA GLU A 408 16.36 13.01 27.32
C GLU A 408 16.57 11.58 27.85
N ARG A 409 15.60 11.05 28.62
CA ARG A 409 15.64 9.65 29.04
C ARG A 409 15.49 8.71 27.85
N LEU A 410 14.54 8.97 26.95
CA LEU A 410 14.39 8.20 25.71
C LEU A 410 15.65 8.24 24.84
N ARG A 411 16.31 9.40 24.74
CA ARG A 411 17.60 9.58 24.06
C ARG A 411 18.67 8.69 24.68
N LYS A 412 18.85 8.74 26.01
CA LYS A 412 19.81 7.91 26.74
C LYS A 412 19.55 6.41 26.59
N ILE A 413 18.29 5.97 26.66
CA ILE A 413 17.97 4.55 26.46
C ILE A 413 18.25 4.17 24.99
N SER A 414 17.94 5.03 24.01
CA SER A 414 18.21 4.76 22.60
C SER A 414 19.70 4.66 22.27
N GLU A 415 20.54 5.43 22.96
CA GLU A 415 22.00 5.42 22.81
C GLU A 415 22.62 4.16 23.44
N LYS A 416 22.06 3.66 24.55
CA LYS A 416 22.59 2.49 25.27
C LYS A 416 22.18 1.15 24.66
N THR A 417 21.06 1.08 23.94
CA THR A 417 20.50 -0.20 23.51
C THR A 417 20.50 -0.32 21.98
N GLU A 418 21.53 -0.95 21.40
CA GLU A 418 21.55 -1.26 19.95
C GLU A 418 20.29 -2.02 19.51
N SER A 419 19.80 -2.89 20.40
CA SER A 419 18.59 -3.71 20.22
C SER A 419 17.31 -3.05 20.72
N PHE A 420 17.24 -1.72 20.86
CA PHE A 420 16.02 -1.00 21.24
C PHE A 420 14.88 -1.40 20.30
N ARG A 421 14.14 -2.45 20.70
CA ARG A 421 12.85 -2.84 20.14
C ARG A 421 11.88 -1.85 20.73
N GLU A 422 10.98 -1.40 19.88
CA GLU A 422 9.82 -0.59 20.25
C GLU A 422 9.04 -1.31 21.36
N THR A 423 9.38 -1.10 22.63
CA THR A 423 8.47 -1.48 23.71
C THR A 423 7.27 -0.55 23.57
N GLU A 424 6.07 -1.14 23.56
CA GLU A 424 4.78 -0.44 23.50
C GLU A 424 4.78 0.76 24.47
N ASP A 425 5.42 0.60 25.63
CA ASP A 425 5.59 1.60 26.69
C ASP A 425 6.28 2.88 26.21
N VAL A 426 7.35 2.78 25.40
CA VAL A 426 8.03 3.96 24.85
C VAL A 426 7.12 4.71 23.90
N TRP A 427 6.34 3.99 23.09
CA TRP A 427 5.39 4.61 22.18
C TRP A 427 4.23 5.28 22.91
N VAL A 428 3.74 4.68 23.98
CA VAL A 428 2.73 5.27 24.86
C VAL A 428 3.27 6.56 25.46
N LEU A 429 4.52 6.56 25.97
CA LEU A 429 5.16 7.76 26.52
C LEU A 429 5.37 8.86 25.47
N VAL A 430 5.88 8.53 24.28
CA VAL A 430 6.05 9.49 23.18
C VAL A 430 4.71 10.07 22.74
N LYS A 431 3.67 9.25 22.65
CA LYS A 431 2.32 9.69 22.25
C LYS A 431 1.67 10.56 23.32
N LYS A 432 1.85 10.22 24.60
CA LYS A 432 1.38 11.03 25.72
C LYS A 432 2.05 12.41 25.72
N ALA A 433 3.38 12.45 25.61
CA ALA A 433 4.15 13.69 25.50
C ALA A 433 3.73 14.53 24.27
N GLN A 434 3.48 13.88 23.12
CA GLN A 434 3.02 14.56 21.92
C GLN A 434 1.64 15.20 22.11
N ASN A 435 0.69 14.45 22.69
CA ASN A 435 -0.65 14.98 22.96
C ASN A 435 -0.60 16.16 23.95
N GLU A 436 0.23 16.07 24.99
CA GLU A 436 0.44 17.15 25.95
C GLU A 436 1.02 18.41 25.26
N ILE A 437 2.00 18.26 24.37
CA ILE A 437 2.54 19.37 23.57
C ILE A 437 1.47 19.98 22.65
N GLU A 438 0.68 19.16 21.95
CA GLU A 438 -0.36 19.64 21.04
C GLU A 438 -1.46 20.42 21.78
N GLN A 439 -1.85 19.96 22.98
CA GLN A 439 -2.78 20.68 23.85
C GLN A 439 -2.21 22.03 24.33
N ASN A 440 -0.93 22.03 24.72
CA ASN A 440 -0.25 23.23 25.18
C ASN A 440 -0.11 24.27 24.05
N LEU A 441 0.20 23.84 22.83
CA LEU A 441 0.26 24.72 21.65
C LEU A 441 -1.13 25.28 21.30
N ALA A 442 -2.19 24.49 21.41
CA ALA A 442 -3.56 24.97 21.20
C ALA A 442 -3.92 26.09 22.19
N LEU A 443 -3.62 25.90 23.47
CA LEU A 443 -3.85 26.90 24.52
C LEU A 443 -3.07 28.20 24.26
N LEU A 444 -1.81 28.10 23.81
CA LEU A 444 -1.02 29.28 23.47
C LEU A 444 -1.61 30.08 22.29
N ASN A 445 -2.18 29.41 21.28
CA ASN A 445 -2.88 30.10 20.19
C ASN A 445 -4.12 30.86 20.70
N GLU A 446 -4.88 30.27 21.61
CA GLU A 446 -6.05 30.93 22.22
C GLU A 446 -5.62 32.16 23.03
N LEU A 447 -4.54 32.06 23.80
CA LEU A 447 -3.97 33.16 24.56
C LEU A 447 -3.41 34.29 23.68
N GLU A 448 -2.77 33.93 22.57
CA GLU A 448 -2.24 34.89 21.58
C GLU A 448 -3.37 35.69 20.90
N ILE A 449 -4.50 35.04 20.60
CA ILE A 449 -5.69 35.69 20.02
C ILE A 449 -6.40 36.57 21.06
N ALA A 450 -6.41 36.16 22.32
CA ALA A 450 -7.13 36.85 23.39
C ALA A 450 -6.41 38.09 23.94
N THR A 451 -5.13 38.29 23.59
CA THR A 451 -4.33 39.41 24.09
C THR A 451 -4.00 40.42 23.00
N GLU A 452 -4.26 41.70 23.26
CA GLU A 452 -3.79 42.81 22.43
C GLU A 452 -2.43 43.37 22.94
N ASP A 453 -1.89 42.80 24.02
CA ASP A 453 -0.63 43.24 24.61
C ASP A 453 0.57 42.70 23.82
N VAL A 454 1.37 43.62 23.27
CA VAL A 454 2.54 43.33 22.43
C VAL A 454 3.64 42.60 23.21
N GLU A 455 3.87 42.96 24.48
CA GLU A 455 4.89 42.31 25.31
C GLU A 455 4.44 40.92 25.74
N LEU A 456 3.15 40.73 26.01
CA LEU A 456 2.59 39.41 26.29
C LEU A 456 2.64 38.50 25.06
N THR A 457 2.36 39.05 23.88
CA THR A 457 2.48 38.34 22.60
C THR A 457 3.90 37.86 22.35
N LYS A 458 4.91 38.71 22.64
CA LYS A 458 6.33 38.31 22.57
C LYS A 458 6.66 37.18 23.56
N ALA A 459 6.18 37.25 24.80
CA ALA A 459 6.40 36.20 25.79
C ALA A 459 5.76 34.86 25.38
N ILE A 460 4.54 34.91 24.83
CA ILE A 460 3.85 33.73 24.26
C ILE A 460 4.66 33.16 23.09
N GLN A 461 5.19 34.00 22.20
CA GLN A 461 5.99 33.56 21.06
C GLN A 461 7.34 32.95 21.46
N GLU A 462 8.05 33.54 22.44
CA GLU A 462 9.28 32.97 22.99
C GLU A 462 9.02 31.61 23.64
N PHE A 463 7.92 31.47 24.37
CA PHE A 463 7.53 30.22 24.99
C PHE A 463 7.10 29.16 23.97
N ARG A 464 6.39 29.56 22.91
CA ARG A 464 6.09 28.69 21.76
C ARG A 464 7.37 28.15 21.13
N ASN A 465 8.38 28.98 20.88
CA ASN A 465 9.65 28.54 20.30
C ASN A 465 10.36 27.50 21.21
N LYS A 466 10.30 27.66 22.54
CA LYS A 466 10.81 26.68 23.51
C LYS A 466 10.07 25.33 23.48
N ILE A 467 8.82 25.29 23.01
CA ILE A 467 8.03 24.06 22.84
C ILE A 467 8.24 23.42 21.46
N GLU A 468 8.32 24.25 20.41
CA GLU A 468 8.46 23.76 19.04
C GLU A 468 9.79 23.06 18.79
N ASP A 469 10.90 23.51 19.41
CA ASP A 469 12.21 22.86 19.29
C ASP A 469 12.23 21.42 19.82
N PRO A 470 11.76 21.14 21.06
CA PRO A 470 11.54 19.78 21.55
C PRO A 470 10.60 18.98 20.65
N PHE A 471 9.51 19.58 20.14
CA PHE A 471 8.56 18.89 19.28
C PHE A 471 9.15 18.49 17.92
N LEU A 472 9.99 19.34 17.34
CA LEU A 472 10.77 19.05 16.14
C LEU A 472 11.79 17.93 16.42
N ASN A 473 12.46 17.96 17.58
CA ASN A 473 13.34 16.89 18.02
C ASN A 473 12.61 15.57 18.30
N ILE A 474 11.36 15.60 18.82
CA ILE A 474 10.51 14.41 18.93
C ILE A 474 10.19 13.88 17.55
N ARG A 475 9.78 14.74 16.61
CA ARG A 475 9.48 14.33 15.23
C ARG A 475 10.70 13.76 14.54
N ASP A 476 11.88 14.35 14.73
CA ASP A 476 13.13 13.88 14.14
C ASP A 476 13.64 12.60 14.82
N THR A 477 13.50 12.47 16.15
CA THR A 477 13.77 11.23 16.89
C THR A 477 12.79 10.14 16.47
N ARG A 478 11.51 10.47 16.30
CA ARG A 478 10.49 9.55 15.76
C ARG A 478 10.79 9.17 14.33
N TYR A 479 11.33 10.08 13.52
CA TYR A 479 11.78 9.82 12.16
C TYR A 479 13.00 8.89 12.17
N LYS A 480 14.00 9.15 13.02
CA LYS A 480 15.20 8.31 13.24
C LYS A 480 14.85 6.93 13.82
N LEU A 481 13.86 6.84 14.70
CA LEU A 481 13.29 5.58 15.21
C LEU A 481 12.43 4.87 14.14
N ARG A 482 11.73 5.62 13.29
CA ARG A 482 10.99 5.11 12.12
C ARG A 482 11.86 4.80 10.91
N VAL A 483 13.12 5.21 10.87
CA VAL A 483 14.09 4.66 9.92
C VAL A 483 14.13 3.20 10.30
N ARG A 484 13.28 2.40 9.63
CA ARG A 484 13.06 0.98 9.86
C ARG A 484 14.41 0.40 10.16
N LYS A 485 14.67 0.06 11.43
CA LYS A 485 15.94 -0.58 11.74
C LYS A 485 16.02 -1.78 10.81
N ALA A 486 17.20 -2.05 10.27
CA ALA A 486 17.37 -3.20 9.36
C ALA A 486 16.81 -4.51 9.96
N SER A 487 16.67 -4.59 11.29
CA SER A 487 15.92 -5.61 12.03
C SER A 487 14.46 -5.78 11.57
N ASP A 488 13.68 -4.72 11.39
CA ASP A 488 12.24 -4.82 11.08
C ASP A 488 12.02 -5.18 9.61
N ALA A 489 12.89 -4.67 8.73
CA ALA A 489 12.91 -5.08 7.33
C ALA A 489 13.27 -6.57 7.21
N ARG A 490 14.26 -7.05 7.97
CA ARG A 490 14.61 -8.47 8.02
C ARG A 490 13.50 -9.32 8.63
N GLY A 491 12.88 -8.86 9.73
CA GLY A 491 11.72 -9.51 10.34
C GLY A 491 10.59 -9.73 9.34
N ASN A 492 10.27 -8.71 8.53
CA ASN A 492 9.30 -8.85 7.43
C ASN A 492 9.71 -9.89 6.36
N SER A 493 11.00 -10.10 6.11
CA SER A 493 11.47 -11.14 5.19
C SER A 493 11.32 -12.54 5.79
N ILE A 494 11.75 -12.72 7.04
CA ILE A 494 11.61 -14.00 7.75
C ILE A 494 10.14 -14.36 7.88
N PHE A 495 9.28 -13.40 8.27
CA PHE A 495 7.84 -13.54 8.29
C PHE A 495 7.30 -14.12 6.98
N ARG A 496 7.66 -13.53 5.84
CA ARG A 496 7.22 -14.02 4.51
C ARG A 496 7.74 -15.42 4.21
N ILE A 497 9.01 -15.70 4.49
CA ILE A 497 9.62 -17.01 4.23
C ILE A 497 8.90 -18.10 5.05
N LEU A 498 8.62 -17.86 6.33
CA LEU A 498 7.89 -18.80 7.19
C LEU A 498 6.47 -19.04 6.68
N ILE A 499 5.75 -17.97 6.30
CA ILE A 499 4.40 -18.08 5.71
C ILE A 499 4.42 -18.91 4.42
N TRP A 500 5.37 -18.62 3.53
CA TRP A 500 5.46 -19.33 2.25
C TRP A 500 5.82 -20.79 2.44
N ARG A 501 6.76 -21.09 3.33
CA ARG A 501 7.13 -22.45 3.70
C ARG A 501 5.91 -23.20 4.21
N ASP A 502 5.19 -22.65 5.19
CA ASP A 502 4.07 -23.33 5.83
C ASP A 502 2.91 -23.56 4.85
N ALA A 503 2.62 -22.58 3.99
CA ALA A 503 1.63 -22.72 2.92
C ALA A 503 1.99 -23.83 1.93
N LEU A 504 3.27 -23.94 1.55
CA LEU A 504 3.75 -24.99 0.65
C LEU A 504 3.74 -26.37 1.32
N ILE A 505 4.17 -26.47 2.59
CA ILE A 505 4.09 -27.71 3.36
C ILE A 505 2.63 -28.19 3.42
N GLN A 506 1.70 -27.28 3.70
CA GLN A 506 0.27 -27.60 3.75
C GLN A 506 -0.27 -28.07 2.40
N LEU A 507 0.11 -27.40 1.31
CA LEU A 507 -0.25 -27.83 -0.06
C LEU A 507 0.30 -29.22 -0.41
N ILE A 508 1.56 -29.50 -0.05
CA ILE A 508 2.20 -30.79 -0.33
C ILE A 508 1.60 -31.90 0.51
N LYS A 509 1.28 -31.63 1.79
CA LYS A 509 0.73 -32.60 2.73
C LYS A 509 -0.72 -32.93 2.41
N GLU A 510 -1.57 -31.92 2.25
CA GLU A 510 -3.02 -32.12 2.04
C GLU A 510 -3.37 -32.36 0.55
N LYS A 511 -2.47 -32.05 -0.38
CA LYS A 511 -2.63 -32.24 -1.84
C LYS A 511 -3.99 -31.79 -2.40
N PRO A 512 -4.51 -30.58 -2.07
CA PRO A 512 -5.80 -30.15 -2.58
C PRO A 512 -5.67 -29.79 -4.08
N LEU A 513 -6.06 -30.72 -4.98
CA LEU A 513 -5.94 -30.54 -6.43
C LEU A 513 -6.55 -29.23 -6.94
N LEU A 514 -7.73 -28.87 -6.41
CA LEU A 514 -8.44 -27.63 -6.75
C LEU A 514 -8.14 -26.49 -5.77
N GLY A 515 -7.15 -26.64 -4.88
CA GLY A 515 -6.78 -25.70 -3.83
C GLY A 515 -7.73 -25.74 -2.63
N PHE A 516 -7.35 -25.06 -1.55
CA PHE A 516 -8.19 -24.93 -0.35
C PHE A 516 -9.44 -24.09 -0.59
N ASP A 517 -10.51 -24.35 0.17
CA ASP A 517 -11.72 -23.52 0.11
C ASP A 517 -11.39 -22.04 0.24
N PHE A 518 -12.10 -21.20 -0.53
CA PHE A 518 -11.89 -19.75 -0.44
C PHE A 518 -12.16 -19.23 0.96
N GLY A 519 -13.06 -19.85 1.73
CA GLY A 519 -13.32 -19.44 3.10
C GLY A 519 -12.33 -19.95 4.16
N LYS A 520 -11.50 -20.97 3.88
CA LYS A 520 -10.59 -21.56 4.88
C LYS A 520 -9.55 -20.52 5.33
N PRO A 521 -9.50 -20.04 6.58
CA PRO A 521 -8.43 -19.14 7.00
C PRO A 521 -7.09 -19.88 6.89
N PHE A 522 -6.07 -19.19 6.38
CA PHE A 522 -4.71 -19.73 6.40
C PHE A 522 -4.06 -19.37 7.74
N ARG A 523 -3.54 -20.40 8.42
CA ARG A 523 -2.87 -20.30 9.71
C ARG A 523 -1.49 -20.91 9.60
N SER A 524 -0.47 -20.08 9.78
CA SER A 524 0.93 -20.48 9.66
C SER A 524 1.45 -20.85 11.04
N ARG A 525 1.64 -22.16 11.26
CA ARG A 525 2.14 -22.70 12.54
C ARG A 525 3.46 -22.06 12.94
N GLY A 526 4.39 -21.88 11.99
CA GLY A 526 5.69 -21.27 12.24
C GLY A 526 5.61 -19.79 12.63
N ILE A 527 4.66 -19.03 12.08
CA ILE A 527 4.41 -17.64 12.49
C ILE A 527 3.79 -17.57 13.88
N GLU A 528 2.83 -18.45 14.17
CA GLU A 528 2.16 -18.47 15.47
C GLU A 528 3.14 -18.90 16.59
N ILE A 529 3.98 -19.91 16.37
CA ILE A 529 5.04 -20.33 17.31
C ILE A 529 6.09 -19.22 17.47
N ALA A 530 6.52 -18.58 16.39
CA ALA A 530 7.50 -17.49 16.46
C ALA A 530 6.94 -16.20 17.10
N GLY A 531 5.66 -16.18 17.49
CA GLY A 531 5.01 -14.99 18.07
C GLY A 531 4.87 -13.83 17.08
N PHE A 532 4.95 -14.10 15.77
CA PHE A 532 4.79 -13.08 14.75
C PHE A 532 3.30 -12.82 14.45
N ALA A 533 2.97 -11.60 14.00
CA ALA A 533 1.64 -11.19 13.57
C ALA A 533 0.52 -11.27 14.64
N GLY A 534 0.86 -11.10 15.93
CA GLY A 534 -0.14 -11.06 17.02
C GLY A 534 -1.31 -10.09 16.76
N GLY A 535 -1.02 -8.94 16.15
CA GLY A 535 -2.03 -7.94 15.78
C GLY A 535 -2.99 -8.43 14.68
N GLU A 536 -2.48 -9.09 13.65
CA GLU A 536 -3.30 -9.68 12.58
C GLU A 536 -4.12 -10.87 13.07
N TRP A 537 -3.55 -11.72 13.92
CA TRP A 537 -4.27 -12.85 14.53
C TRP A 537 -5.45 -12.37 15.38
N GLY A 538 -5.23 -11.37 16.24
CA GLY A 538 -6.29 -10.81 17.07
C GLY A 538 -7.34 -10.04 16.26
N ARG A 539 -6.94 -9.39 15.15
CA ARG A 539 -7.85 -8.58 14.34
C ARG A 539 -8.68 -9.43 13.35
N ASP A 540 -7.99 -10.22 12.54
CA ASP A 540 -8.57 -10.89 11.38
C ASP A 540 -8.76 -12.39 11.62
N GLY A 541 -7.95 -12.99 12.50
CA GLY A 541 -7.91 -14.44 12.72
C GLY A 541 -7.20 -15.21 11.60
N TRP A 542 -6.55 -14.51 10.67
CA TRP A 542 -5.78 -15.07 9.58
C TRP A 542 -4.73 -14.08 9.08
N ILE A 543 -3.78 -14.56 8.29
CA ILE A 543 -2.72 -13.73 7.69
C ILE A 543 -2.68 -13.87 6.17
N ALA A 544 -2.36 -12.78 5.48
CA ALA A 544 -2.17 -12.79 4.04
C ALA A 544 -0.80 -13.37 3.66
N PHE A 545 -0.71 -14.03 2.50
CA PHE A 545 0.53 -14.66 2.05
C PHE A 545 1.63 -13.65 1.69
N HIS A 546 1.27 -12.38 1.42
CA HIS A 546 2.19 -11.39 0.86
C HIS A 546 2.91 -11.88 -0.42
N ASN A 547 2.23 -12.74 -1.19
CA ASN A 547 2.64 -13.24 -2.50
C ASN A 547 1.36 -13.67 -3.22
N SER A 548 0.92 -12.88 -4.19
CA SER A 548 -0.35 -13.14 -4.86
C SER A 548 -0.33 -14.42 -5.70
N TYR A 549 0.83 -14.86 -6.20
CA TYR A 549 0.93 -16.12 -6.95
C TYR A 549 0.76 -17.32 -6.02
N LEU A 550 1.41 -17.29 -4.86
CA LEU A 550 1.23 -18.33 -3.85
C LEU A 550 -0.21 -18.34 -3.35
N ALA A 551 -0.83 -17.18 -3.14
CA ALA A 551 -2.25 -17.10 -2.77
C ALA A 551 -3.15 -17.75 -3.84
N LEU A 552 -2.93 -17.46 -5.13
CA LEU A 552 -3.67 -18.07 -6.23
C LEU A 552 -3.52 -19.60 -6.25
N VAL A 553 -2.30 -20.12 -6.12
CA VAL A 553 -2.05 -21.58 -6.11
C VAL A 553 -2.62 -22.22 -4.85
N TYR A 554 -2.44 -21.61 -3.69
CA TYR A 554 -2.96 -22.11 -2.42
C TYR A 554 -4.47 -22.26 -2.44
N ARG A 555 -5.15 -21.25 -3.00
CA ARG A 555 -6.61 -21.16 -3.04
C ARG A 555 -7.26 -21.85 -4.23
N ALA A 556 -6.60 -21.96 -5.38
CA ALA A 556 -7.20 -22.53 -6.60
C ALA A 556 -6.45 -23.74 -7.17
N GLY A 557 -5.40 -24.21 -6.50
CA GLY A 557 -4.65 -25.40 -6.87
C GLY A 557 -4.14 -25.34 -8.31
N ILE A 558 -4.38 -26.41 -9.06
CA ILE A 558 -3.98 -26.51 -10.48
C ILE A 558 -4.63 -25.43 -11.35
N VAL A 559 -5.88 -25.03 -11.05
CA VAL A 559 -6.57 -23.97 -11.81
C VAL A 559 -5.86 -22.63 -11.61
N GLY A 560 -5.44 -22.33 -10.37
CA GLY A 560 -4.63 -21.15 -10.07
C GLY A 560 -3.29 -21.18 -10.80
N MET A 561 -2.61 -22.33 -10.86
CA MET A 561 -1.36 -22.49 -11.59
C MET A 561 -1.54 -22.28 -13.11
N LEU A 562 -2.54 -22.91 -13.72
CA LEU A 562 -2.88 -22.72 -15.13
C LEU A 562 -3.22 -21.26 -15.44
N TYR A 563 -3.88 -20.57 -14.51
CA TYR A 563 -4.18 -19.15 -14.63
C TYR A 563 -2.92 -18.27 -14.62
N ILE A 564 -1.94 -18.56 -13.76
CA ILE A 564 -0.65 -17.86 -13.75
C ILE A 564 0.09 -18.08 -15.08
N VAL A 565 0.14 -19.32 -15.56
CA VAL A 565 0.75 -19.66 -16.87
C VAL A 565 0.05 -18.91 -18.00
N PHE A 566 -1.28 -18.88 -17.99
CA PHE A 566 -2.08 -18.11 -18.96
C PHE A 566 -1.72 -16.62 -18.95
N MET A 567 -1.63 -16.00 -17.76
CA MET A 567 -1.25 -14.60 -17.62
C MET A 567 0.16 -14.32 -18.18
N VAL A 568 1.13 -15.18 -17.89
CA VAL A 568 2.51 -15.06 -18.42
C VAL A 568 2.53 -15.20 -19.94
N ILE A 569 1.81 -16.17 -20.50
CA ILE A 569 1.69 -16.34 -21.97
C ILE A 569 1.11 -15.07 -22.61
N PHE A 570 0.09 -14.48 -22.00
CA PHE A 570 -0.51 -13.24 -22.50
C PHE A 570 0.45 -12.04 -22.42
N LEU A 571 1.21 -11.93 -21.33
CA LEU A 571 2.25 -10.91 -21.20
C LEU A 571 3.31 -11.05 -22.30
N ILE A 572 3.80 -12.27 -22.54
CA ILE A 572 4.76 -12.54 -23.62
C ILE A 572 4.19 -12.14 -24.98
N LYS A 573 2.90 -12.41 -25.24
CA LYS A 573 2.22 -11.97 -26.47
C LYS A 573 2.18 -10.44 -26.59
N ILE A 574 1.88 -9.73 -25.50
CA ILE A 574 1.89 -8.25 -25.45
C ILE A 574 3.29 -7.71 -25.74
N ILE A 575 4.33 -8.27 -25.10
CA ILE A 575 5.73 -7.88 -25.29
C ILE A 575 6.16 -8.12 -26.73
N LYS A 576 5.96 -9.34 -27.24
CA LYS A 576 6.32 -9.71 -28.62
C LYS A 576 5.67 -8.76 -29.62
N ARG A 577 4.37 -8.48 -29.47
CA ARG A 577 3.65 -7.54 -30.35
C ARG A 577 4.19 -6.12 -30.24
N SER A 578 4.48 -5.65 -29.04
CA SER A 578 5.06 -4.31 -28.85
C SER A 578 6.40 -4.15 -29.57
N ILE A 579 7.25 -5.17 -29.51
CA ILE A 579 8.56 -5.19 -30.19
C ILE A 579 8.38 -5.33 -31.71
N CYS A 580 7.56 -6.27 -32.19
CA CYS A 580 7.30 -6.48 -33.62
C CYS A 580 6.71 -5.22 -34.29
N LEU A 581 5.79 -4.54 -33.61
CA LEU A 581 5.20 -3.28 -34.08
C LEU A 581 6.12 -2.07 -33.88
N ARG A 582 7.30 -2.25 -33.28
CA ARG A 582 8.22 -1.18 -32.88
C ARG A 582 7.52 -0.07 -32.09
N SER A 583 6.51 -0.43 -31.30
CA SER A 583 5.68 0.52 -30.55
C SER A 583 6.34 0.85 -29.21
N ILE A 584 7.00 2.01 -29.15
CA ILE A 584 7.57 2.53 -27.89
C ILE A 584 6.50 2.60 -26.79
N ASN A 585 5.26 3.00 -27.11
CA ASN A 585 4.18 3.06 -26.12
C ASN A 585 3.84 1.65 -25.62
N GLY A 586 3.77 0.66 -26.51
CA GLY A 586 3.57 -0.74 -26.12
C GLY A 586 4.67 -1.26 -25.20
N ILE A 587 5.94 -0.93 -25.48
CA ILE A 587 7.08 -1.31 -24.63
C ILE A 587 6.96 -0.67 -23.26
N LEU A 588 6.70 0.65 -23.19
CA LEU A 588 6.57 1.36 -21.91
C LEU A 588 5.43 0.79 -21.06
N LEU A 589 4.24 0.59 -21.66
CA LEU A 589 3.08 0.00 -20.97
C LEU A 589 3.37 -1.45 -20.51
N SER A 590 4.09 -2.23 -21.31
CA SER A 590 4.55 -3.57 -20.92
C SER A 590 5.49 -3.51 -19.71
N GLY A 591 6.38 -2.53 -19.67
CA GLY A 591 7.27 -2.28 -18.53
C GLY A 591 6.50 -1.96 -17.25
N ALA A 592 5.44 -1.13 -17.33
CA ALA A 592 4.57 -0.87 -16.18
C ALA A 592 3.87 -2.14 -15.67
N ILE A 593 3.36 -2.99 -16.58
CA ILE A 593 2.77 -4.28 -16.24
C ILE A 593 3.81 -5.20 -15.56
N ILE A 594 5.03 -5.29 -16.11
CA ILE A 594 6.13 -6.08 -15.53
C ILE A 594 6.47 -5.59 -14.12
N SER A 595 6.58 -4.28 -13.88
CA SER A 595 6.87 -3.74 -12.55
C SER A 595 5.84 -4.22 -11.51
N ILE A 596 4.55 -4.13 -11.86
CA ILE A 596 3.45 -4.56 -10.97
C ILE A 596 3.49 -6.08 -10.74
N LEU A 597 3.70 -6.88 -11.79
CA LEU A 597 3.78 -8.34 -11.68
C LEU A 597 4.99 -8.82 -10.88
N MET A 598 6.12 -8.13 -10.98
CA MET A 598 7.28 -8.40 -10.14
C MET A 598 6.99 -8.09 -8.68
N TYR A 599 6.31 -6.97 -8.40
CA TYR A 599 5.88 -6.63 -7.04
C TYR A 599 4.89 -7.64 -6.45
N ALA A 600 4.02 -8.24 -7.28
CA ALA A 600 3.06 -9.27 -6.85
C ALA A 600 3.70 -10.54 -6.27
N ASN A 601 5.00 -10.80 -6.52
CA ASN A 601 5.75 -11.87 -5.84
C ASN A 601 5.97 -11.59 -4.33
N PHE A 602 5.89 -10.33 -3.93
CA PHE A 602 6.27 -9.87 -2.59
C PHE A 602 5.16 -9.09 -1.89
N ALA A 603 3.98 -9.02 -2.49
CA ALA A 603 2.84 -8.32 -1.95
C ALA A 603 1.54 -8.89 -2.49
N VAL A 604 0.44 -8.46 -1.88
CA VAL A 604 -0.93 -8.85 -2.22
C VAL A 604 -1.57 -7.93 -3.27
N ILE A 605 -0.79 -7.51 -4.29
CA ILE A 605 -1.27 -6.52 -5.27
C ILE A 605 -2.42 -7.02 -6.13
N LEU A 606 -2.44 -8.31 -6.44
CA LEU A 606 -3.52 -8.86 -7.27
C LEU A 606 -4.77 -9.20 -6.43
N GLU A 607 -4.67 -9.12 -5.10
CA GLU A 607 -5.73 -9.48 -4.16
C GLU A 607 -6.60 -8.30 -3.75
N LEU A 608 -6.03 -7.10 -3.66
CA LEU A 608 -6.73 -5.93 -3.15
C LEU A 608 -7.34 -5.12 -4.29
N PRO A 609 -8.62 -4.72 -4.22
CA PRO A 609 -9.32 -4.10 -5.36
C PRO A 609 -8.63 -2.85 -5.88
N TYR A 610 -8.17 -2.00 -4.97
CA TYR A 610 -7.50 -0.75 -5.29
C TYR A 610 -6.12 -0.91 -5.93
N TYR A 611 -5.60 -2.15 -6.00
CA TYR A 611 -4.36 -2.51 -6.68
C TYR A 611 -4.64 -3.35 -7.94
N ALA A 612 -5.49 -4.36 -7.80
CA ALA A 612 -5.80 -5.30 -8.87
C ALA A 612 -6.60 -4.66 -10.01
N ILE A 613 -7.58 -3.80 -9.70
CA ILE A 613 -8.44 -3.19 -10.71
C ILE A 613 -7.67 -2.28 -11.67
N PRO A 614 -6.84 -1.32 -11.20
CA PRO A 614 -6.00 -0.52 -12.09
C PRO A 614 -5.04 -1.38 -12.91
N PHE A 615 -4.45 -2.42 -12.30
CA PHE A 615 -3.54 -3.34 -12.97
C PHE A 615 -4.23 -4.08 -14.13
N TRP A 616 -5.36 -4.74 -13.87
CA TRP A 616 -6.07 -5.52 -14.90
C TRP A 616 -6.65 -4.61 -15.98
N SER A 617 -7.13 -3.41 -15.62
CA SER A 617 -7.56 -2.40 -16.58
C SER A 617 -6.43 -2.00 -17.52
N LEU A 618 -5.23 -1.72 -16.98
CA LEU A 618 -4.04 -1.41 -17.76
C LEU A 618 -3.65 -2.58 -18.68
N PHE A 619 -3.72 -3.81 -18.19
CA PHE A 619 -3.44 -5.02 -18.95
C PHE A 619 -4.36 -5.13 -20.18
N GLY A 620 -5.67 -4.98 -19.97
CA GLY A 620 -6.69 -5.03 -21.03
C GLY A 620 -6.54 -3.91 -22.06
N VAL A 621 -6.37 -2.67 -21.59
CA VAL A 621 -6.19 -1.48 -22.44
C VAL A 621 -4.92 -1.61 -23.30
N THR A 622 -3.82 -2.07 -22.71
CA THR A 622 -2.55 -2.27 -23.44
C THR A 622 -2.73 -3.30 -24.55
N PHE A 623 -3.44 -4.40 -24.27
CA PHE A 623 -3.71 -5.42 -25.28
C PHE A 623 -4.62 -4.91 -26.40
N ALA A 624 -5.66 -4.13 -26.08
CA ALA A 624 -6.54 -3.52 -27.09
C ALA A 624 -5.79 -2.51 -27.96
N TYR A 625 -4.95 -1.66 -27.35
CA TYR A 625 -4.10 -0.71 -28.06
C TYR A 625 -3.23 -1.39 -29.11
N LEU A 626 -2.55 -2.49 -28.76
CA LEU A 626 -1.69 -3.22 -29.70
C LEU A 626 -2.49 -3.91 -30.81
N ASN A 627 -3.68 -4.45 -30.50
CA ASN A 627 -4.57 -5.01 -31.53
C ASN A 627 -5.04 -3.96 -32.53
N GLU A 628 -5.37 -2.74 -32.06
CA GLU A 628 -5.76 -1.65 -32.95
C GLU A 628 -4.62 -1.25 -33.89
N LEU A 629 -3.37 -1.23 -33.40
CA LEU A 629 -2.20 -0.96 -34.24
C LEU A 629 -1.99 -2.02 -35.33
N MET A 630 -2.16 -3.30 -35.00
CA MET A 630 -2.05 -4.38 -36.01
C MET A 630 -3.13 -4.26 -37.10
N GLY A 631 -4.37 -3.93 -36.72
CA GLY A 631 -5.46 -3.79 -37.68
C GLY A 631 -5.22 -2.71 -38.74
N LYS A 632 -4.51 -1.64 -38.38
CA LYS A 632 -4.13 -0.56 -39.32
C LYS A 632 -3.01 -0.95 -40.29
N GLY A 633 -2.10 -1.81 -39.85
CA GLY A 633 -1.02 -2.31 -40.71
C GLY A 633 -1.56 -3.16 -41.85
N VAL A 634 -2.48 -4.09 -41.55
CA VAL A 634 -3.03 -5.02 -42.56
C VAL A 634 -3.88 -4.30 -43.62
N SER A 635 -4.56 -3.19 -43.27
CA SER A 635 -5.40 -2.47 -44.23
C SER A 635 -4.65 -1.47 -45.11
N SER A 636 -3.40 -1.11 -44.79
CA SER A 636 -2.62 -0.12 -45.56
C SER A 636 -1.67 -0.73 -46.59
N ASP A 637 -1.44 -2.05 -46.53
CA ASP A 637 -0.64 -2.80 -47.53
C ASP A 637 -1.53 -3.47 -48.62
N ILE A 638 -2.85 -3.27 -48.58
CA ILE A 638 -3.83 -3.84 -49.55
C ILE A 638 -4.46 -2.76 -50.45
N SER A 639 -4.08 -1.49 -50.26
CA SER A 639 -4.42 -0.36 -51.13
C SER A 639 -3.16 0.21 -51.75
#